data_AF-A0A8C5NK63-F1
#
_entry.id   AF-A0A8C5NK63-F1
#
_cell.length_a   1.000
_cell.length_b   1.000
_cell.length_c   1.000
_cell.angle_alpha   90.00
_cell.angle_beta   90.00
_cell.angle_gamma   90.00
#
_symmetry.space_group_name_H-M   'P 1'
#
loop_
_entity.id
_entity.type
_entity.pdbx_description
1 polymer ?
#
loop_
_entity_poly.entity_id
_entity_poly.type
_entity_poly.pdbx_seq_one_letter_code
_entity_poly.pdbx_strand_id
1 'polypeptide(L)'
;MDRASRRALPGRGSGIPAALFAQTRSAPALPRGWVCLSPIKDWLLPLVCPSSPRSWDSPHEKGEAHLLLEMGRKDFSYLFLTICCTMALKLSGVSSVSVAGLGYVVTAALVLSAVPVSMVEHAEFLKAGKEPGLQIWRVEKFDLVPVPKNLYGDFFTGDSYLVLNTIKQRSGNLQYDLHFWLGDESSQDERGAAAIFTVQMDEHLQGKAVQHREVQGHESPTFLGYFKSGIKYKAGGVASGFRHVVPNEVTVQRLLQVKGRRTVRATEVPVSWDSFNTGDCFILDLGSNIFQWCGSQSNRQERLKATVLAKGIRDNERNGRAKVYVSEEGSEREEMLQVLGPKPTLPAGVSDETKTDTANRKLAKLYKVSNGAGNMAVSLVADENPFSQAALSTDDCFILDHGTDGKIFVWKGKGANSEEKKAALKTASEFIDKMGYPKHTQIQVLPESGETPLFKQFFKNWRDKDQTDGLGQPHVSGHVAKIEQVPFDAATLHSSKAMAAQHGMEDDGSGKKQIWRIEGSEKVPVDPATYGQFYGGDSYIILYDYQHDGKRGQIIYTWQGADSTQDEIATSAFLTVQLDEELGGTPVQKRVVQGKEPPHLMSMFGGKPLVVYKGGTSREGGQTAPAATRLFQVRSSTSGATRAVELDPTASQLNSNDAFVLKTPSAAYLWVGQGASNAEKSGAQELLKMLGARPVQVAEGKEPDNFWAALGGKAPYRTSPRLKDKKMDTHPPRLFACSNKSGRFTIEEVPGDLTQDDLATDDVMLLDTWDQVFVWIGKDAQEEEKTEALKSAKRYIDTDPSTRDKRTPVTIVKQGFEPPTFSGWFLGWDDDYWAVDPLQRAMADVDV
;
A
#
# COMPACT_ATOMS: atom_id res chain seq x y z
N MET A 1 73.52 -2.90 1.35
CA MET A 1 73.77 -3.45 0.00
C MET A 1 72.42 -3.44 -0.70
N ASP A 2 72.03 -2.38 -1.39
CA ASP A 2 72.44 -1.86 -2.73
C ASP A 2 71.17 -1.97 -3.61
N ARG A 3 70.40 -0.91 -3.84
CA ARG A 3 70.50 0.22 -4.78
C ARG A 3 70.03 -0.07 -6.22
N ALA A 4 69.29 0.93 -6.70
CA ALA A 4 69.05 1.38 -8.09
C ALA A 4 67.91 0.70 -8.87
N SER A 5 66.87 1.34 -9.43
CA SER A 5 66.55 2.70 -9.95
C SER A 5 66.42 2.72 -11.48
N ARG A 6 65.35 3.37 -11.97
CA ARG A 6 65.16 4.19 -13.22
C ARG A 6 63.95 3.75 -14.07
N ARG A 7 63.18 4.59 -14.74
CA ARG A 7 62.85 6.06 -14.76
C ARG A 7 62.03 6.27 -16.05
N ALA A 8 60.96 7.07 -16.03
CA ALA A 8 60.67 8.11 -17.03
C ALA A 8 59.47 8.99 -16.62
N LEU A 9 59.72 10.30 -16.63
CA LEU A 9 58.85 11.50 -16.50
C LEU A 9 58.73 12.15 -17.91
N PRO A 10 58.17 13.37 -18.14
CA PRO A 10 57.46 14.36 -17.28
C PRO A 10 56.07 14.78 -17.89
N GLY A 11 55.18 15.61 -17.36
CA GLY A 11 55.25 16.69 -16.36
C GLY A 11 55.02 18.07 -17.01
N ARG A 12 53.86 18.71 -16.78
CA ARG A 12 53.66 20.18 -16.78
C ARG A 12 52.51 20.57 -15.82
N GLY A 13 52.86 21.19 -14.68
CA GLY A 13 52.03 22.19 -13.99
C GLY A 13 52.15 23.54 -14.70
N SER A 14 51.50 24.64 -14.32
CA SER A 14 51.13 25.14 -12.98
C SER A 14 50.39 26.49 -13.14
N GLY A 15 49.64 26.93 -12.10
CA GLY A 15 49.68 28.35 -11.69
C GLY A 15 48.39 29.17 -11.72
N ILE A 16 47.91 29.51 -10.53
CA ILE A 16 46.94 30.58 -10.18
C ILE A 16 47.64 31.95 -10.33
N PRO A 17 46.92 33.09 -10.53
CA PRO A 17 46.68 33.99 -9.38
C PRO A 17 45.38 34.81 -9.41
N ALA A 18 44.99 35.30 -8.24
CA ALA A 18 44.00 36.35 -8.00
C ALA A 18 44.61 37.76 -8.14
N ALA A 19 43.80 38.77 -8.51
CA ALA A 19 43.70 40.10 -7.87
C ALA A 19 43.06 41.19 -8.77
N LEU A 20 42.14 41.95 -8.14
CA LEU A 20 41.85 43.39 -8.26
C LEU A 20 41.61 44.06 -9.62
N PHE A 21 40.42 44.67 -9.75
CA PHE A 21 40.31 46.11 -9.98
C PHE A 21 39.23 46.70 -9.05
N ALA A 22 39.55 47.84 -8.45
CA ALA A 22 38.80 48.52 -7.41
C ALA A 22 38.18 49.83 -7.92
N GLN A 23 37.00 50.12 -7.36
CA GLN A 23 36.50 51.42 -6.86
C GLN A 23 36.46 52.69 -7.74
N THR A 24 35.26 53.26 -7.83
CA THR A 24 34.90 54.61 -7.33
C THR A 24 33.42 54.59 -6.86
N ARG A 25 33.16 54.60 -5.54
CA ARG A 25 32.55 55.69 -4.72
C ARG A 25 31.33 56.36 -5.39
N SER A 26 30.12 56.36 -4.81
CA SER A 26 29.77 57.00 -3.53
C SER A 26 28.44 56.47 -2.90
N ALA A 27 28.38 56.49 -1.57
CA ALA A 27 27.16 56.56 -0.74
C ALA A 27 27.17 57.93 -0.01
N PRO A 28 26.25 58.32 0.91
CA PRO A 28 24.95 57.76 1.35
C PRO A 28 23.82 58.83 1.52
N ALA A 29 22.57 58.44 1.84
CA ALA A 29 21.68 59.15 2.79
C ALA A 29 20.25 58.53 2.88
N LEU A 30 19.88 58.02 4.06
CA LEU A 30 18.52 58.11 4.65
C LEU A 30 18.45 59.45 5.44
N PRO A 31 17.31 60.00 5.98
CA PRO A 31 16.03 59.35 6.37
C PRO A 31 14.72 60.22 6.28
N ARG A 32 13.61 59.67 6.83
CA ARG A 32 12.31 60.27 7.31
C ARG A 32 11.28 60.56 6.22
N GLY A 33 9.99 60.22 6.30
CA GLY A 33 9.06 59.77 7.35
C GLY A 33 7.70 60.48 7.13
N TRP A 34 6.63 60.07 7.84
CA TRP A 34 5.25 60.62 7.95
C TRP A 34 4.18 59.74 7.27
N VAL A 35 3.47 58.86 8.02
CA VAL A 35 2.27 59.06 8.89
C VAL A 35 0.94 58.99 8.12
N CYS A 36 0.05 58.14 8.67
CA CYS A 36 -1.34 57.84 8.33
C CYS A 36 -2.26 59.03 8.02
N LEU A 37 -3.32 58.78 7.25
CA LEU A 37 -4.73 58.99 7.66
C LEU A 37 -5.72 58.44 6.59
N SER A 38 -6.64 57.59 7.06
CA SER A 38 -7.94 57.26 6.46
C SER A 38 -8.94 58.43 6.54
N PRO A 39 -10.08 58.39 5.82
CA PRO A 39 -11.37 57.99 6.44
C PRO A 39 -12.17 56.99 5.54
N ILE A 40 -12.91 55.98 6.05
CA ILE A 40 -14.28 56.02 6.64
C ILE A 40 -15.27 56.66 5.62
N LYS A 41 -16.35 56.07 5.09
CA LYS A 41 -17.47 55.20 5.53
C LYS A 41 -18.29 54.94 4.23
N ASP A 42 -19.02 53.84 3.99
CA ASP A 42 -20.29 53.53 4.63
C ASP A 42 -20.69 52.04 4.44
N TRP A 43 -21.31 51.55 5.50
CA TRP A 43 -21.86 50.22 5.78
C TRP A 43 -23.32 50.15 5.29
N LEU A 44 -23.74 49.08 4.57
CA LEU A 44 -24.47 47.89 5.08
C LEU A 44 -26.01 48.08 5.25
N LEU A 45 -26.78 47.03 4.89
CA LEU A 45 -28.16 46.63 5.29
C LEU A 45 -29.31 46.76 4.22
N PRO A 46 -30.48 46.07 4.35
CA PRO A 46 -30.77 44.79 3.67
C PRO A 46 -32.23 44.64 3.14
N LEU A 47 -32.54 43.43 2.64
CA LEU A 47 -33.81 42.66 2.56
C LEU A 47 -35.18 43.20 3.07
N VAL A 48 -36.22 42.92 2.25
CA VAL A 48 -37.62 42.47 2.55
C VAL A 48 -38.78 43.51 2.64
N CYS A 49 -39.55 43.62 1.53
CA CYS A 49 -41.01 43.35 1.35
C CYS A 49 -42.10 44.18 2.13
N PRO A 50 -43.42 44.10 1.79
CA PRO A 50 -44.16 45.13 1.05
C PRO A 50 -45.48 45.64 1.71
N SER A 51 -46.06 46.76 1.23
CA SER A 51 -47.48 47.09 1.47
C SER A 51 -48.05 48.21 0.56
N SER A 52 -49.17 47.88 -0.09
CA SER A 52 -50.06 48.60 -1.04
C SER A 52 -50.83 49.84 -0.47
N PRO A 53 -51.92 50.43 -1.08
CA PRO A 53 -52.47 50.45 -2.47
C PRO A 53 -52.96 51.87 -2.96
N ARG A 54 -53.60 51.91 -4.15
CA ARG A 54 -54.51 52.94 -4.76
C ARG A 54 -53.86 53.85 -5.81
N SER A 55 -54.48 54.20 -6.95
CA SER A 55 -55.84 53.99 -7.48
C SER A 55 -55.83 54.08 -9.01
N TRP A 56 -56.80 53.40 -9.65
CA TRP A 56 -57.07 53.40 -11.08
C TRP A 56 -57.95 54.59 -11.46
N ASP A 57 -57.73 55.17 -12.65
CA ASP A 57 -58.79 55.87 -13.39
C ASP A 57 -58.71 55.56 -14.91
N SER A 58 -59.90 55.27 -15.42
CA SER A 58 -60.38 54.67 -16.68
C SER A 58 -60.21 55.50 -17.98
N PRO A 59 -60.87 55.20 -19.13
CA PRO A 59 -61.06 53.93 -19.87
C PRO A 59 -60.90 54.11 -21.40
N HIS A 60 -60.06 53.32 -22.07
CA HIS A 60 -60.34 52.85 -23.43
C HIS A 60 -59.62 51.50 -23.59
N GLU A 61 -60.28 50.57 -24.29
CA GLU A 61 -59.79 49.25 -24.66
C GLU A 61 -59.88 48.13 -23.60
N LYS A 62 -61.13 47.84 -23.22
CA LYS A 62 -61.55 46.45 -22.99
C LYS A 62 -61.89 45.83 -24.35
N GLY A 63 -61.04 44.93 -24.83
CA GLY A 63 -61.38 44.12 -25.99
C GLY A 63 -60.21 43.41 -26.65
N GLU A 64 -59.38 42.67 -25.90
CA GLU A 64 -58.54 41.58 -26.44
C GLU A 64 -57.85 40.79 -25.32
N ALA A 65 -58.63 40.40 -24.30
CA ALA A 65 -58.20 39.43 -23.28
C ALA A 65 -58.97 38.12 -23.49
N HIS A 66 -58.72 37.44 -24.61
CA HIS A 66 -59.05 36.02 -24.72
C HIS A 66 -58.26 35.30 -25.84
N LEU A 67 -56.92 35.40 -25.86
CA LEU A 67 -56.07 34.51 -26.68
C LEU A 67 -54.57 34.59 -26.33
N LEU A 68 -54.21 34.69 -25.04
CA LEU A 68 -52.81 34.61 -24.59
C LEU A 68 -52.71 33.81 -23.28
N LEU A 69 -53.26 32.59 -23.31
CA LEU A 69 -52.96 31.51 -22.37
C LEU A 69 -52.42 30.35 -23.21
N GLU A 70 -51.24 30.54 -23.79
CA GLU A 70 -50.26 29.54 -24.24
C GLU A 70 -49.22 30.23 -25.14
N MET A 71 -48.04 30.53 -24.58
CA MET A 71 -46.71 30.55 -25.22
C MET A 71 -45.74 31.40 -24.37
N GLY A 72 -44.63 30.79 -23.99
CA GLY A 72 -43.75 31.25 -22.91
C GLY A 72 -42.64 32.22 -23.32
N ARG A 73 -42.33 33.10 -22.37
CA ARG A 73 -41.19 34.01 -22.09
C ARG A 73 -39.77 33.76 -22.65
N LYS A 74 -39.54 33.07 -23.77
CA LYS A 74 -38.19 32.89 -24.35
C LYS A 74 -37.83 33.82 -25.52
N ASP A 75 -38.81 34.40 -26.20
CA ASP A 75 -38.54 35.09 -27.49
C ASP A 75 -38.28 36.60 -27.40
N PHE A 76 -38.49 37.23 -26.23
CA PHE A 76 -38.27 38.68 -26.08
C PHE A 76 -36.78 39.05 -25.88
N SER A 77 -35.96 38.12 -25.36
CA SER A 77 -34.54 38.34 -25.07
C SER A 77 -33.68 38.34 -26.33
N TYR A 78 -34.05 37.52 -27.32
CA TYR A 78 -33.30 37.35 -28.57
C TYR A 78 -33.42 38.58 -29.49
N LEU A 79 -34.61 39.19 -29.54
CA LEU A 79 -34.84 40.36 -30.39
C LEU A 79 -34.10 41.60 -29.89
N PHE A 80 -34.03 41.80 -28.57
CA PHE A 80 -33.35 42.94 -27.96
C PHE A 80 -31.82 42.87 -28.10
N LEU A 81 -31.23 41.68 -27.95
CA LEU A 81 -29.78 41.48 -28.08
C LEU A 81 -29.28 41.64 -29.52
N THR A 82 -30.10 41.23 -30.49
CA THR A 82 -29.77 41.32 -31.93
C THR A 82 -29.72 42.78 -32.41
N ILE A 83 -30.59 43.65 -31.88
CA ILE A 83 -30.65 45.09 -32.20
C ILE A 83 -29.43 45.83 -31.61
N CYS A 84 -29.01 45.49 -30.38
CA CYS A 84 -27.83 46.08 -29.76
C CYS A 84 -26.53 45.69 -30.48
N CYS A 85 -26.38 44.43 -30.92
CA CYS A 85 -25.20 43.99 -31.68
C CYS A 85 -25.10 44.63 -33.07
N THR A 86 -26.22 44.85 -33.75
CA THR A 86 -26.23 45.51 -35.07
C THR A 86 -25.93 47.01 -35.00
N MET A 87 -26.29 47.69 -33.90
CA MET A 87 -25.88 49.09 -33.68
C MET A 87 -24.38 49.21 -33.34
N ALA A 88 -23.82 48.28 -32.56
CA ALA A 88 -22.40 48.29 -32.19
C ALA A 88 -21.47 48.04 -33.39
N LEU A 89 -21.86 47.17 -34.33
CA LEU A 89 -21.08 46.87 -35.54
C LEU A 89 -21.12 47.97 -36.60
N LYS A 90 -22.15 48.82 -36.61
CA LYS A 90 -22.21 49.99 -37.51
C LYS A 90 -21.37 51.17 -37.03
N LEU A 91 -20.98 51.21 -35.75
CA LEU A 91 -20.18 52.29 -35.17
C LEU A 91 -18.66 52.07 -35.26
N SER A 92 -18.19 50.85 -35.60
CA SER A 92 -16.76 50.50 -35.57
C SER A 92 -16.05 50.43 -36.93
N GLY A 93 -16.75 50.66 -38.05
CA GLY A 93 -16.10 50.94 -39.35
C GLY A 93 -15.22 49.83 -39.94
N VAL A 94 -15.32 48.57 -39.49
CA VAL A 94 -14.53 47.45 -40.01
C VAL A 94 -15.29 46.75 -41.13
N SER A 95 -14.71 46.75 -42.33
CA SER A 95 -15.19 45.98 -43.48
C SER A 95 -14.35 44.71 -43.66
N SER A 96 -15.05 43.59 -43.86
CA SER A 96 -14.56 42.24 -44.21
C SER A 96 -13.95 41.36 -43.11
N VAL A 97 -14.79 40.55 -42.44
CA VAL A 97 -14.44 39.21 -41.94
C VAL A 97 -15.67 38.31 -42.12
N SER A 98 -15.47 37.09 -42.64
CA SER A 98 -16.53 36.10 -42.92
C SER A 98 -17.33 35.69 -41.67
N VAL A 99 -18.66 35.78 -41.76
CA VAL A 99 -19.63 35.60 -40.66
C VAL A 99 -19.80 34.14 -40.22
N ALA A 100 -19.29 33.16 -40.96
CA ALA A 100 -19.44 31.74 -40.63
C ALA A 100 -18.46 31.24 -39.54
N GLY A 101 -17.29 31.87 -39.38
CA GLY A 101 -16.24 31.40 -38.46
C GLY A 101 -16.39 31.89 -37.01
N LEU A 102 -16.99 33.06 -36.79
CA LEU A 102 -17.17 33.61 -35.43
C LEU A 102 -18.40 33.04 -34.69
N GLY A 103 -19.40 32.55 -35.42
CA GLY A 103 -20.59 31.93 -34.81
C GLY A 103 -20.27 30.67 -34.02
N TYR A 104 -19.29 29.88 -34.44
CA TYR A 104 -18.90 28.65 -33.75
C TYR A 104 -18.10 28.91 -32.46
N VAL A 105 -17.22 29.92 -32.48
CA VAL A 105 -16.36 30.24 -31.32
C VAL A 105 -17.14 30.94 -30.21
N VAL A 106 -18.09 31.82 -30.56
CA VAL A 106 -18.88 32.55 -29.54
C VAL A 106 -19.99 31.66 -28.96
N THR A 107 -20.57 30.74 -29.74
CA THR A 107 -21.57 29.79 -29.21
C THR A 107 -20.92 28.74 -28.31
N ALA A 108 -19.70 28.29 -28.61
CA ALA A 108 -18.94 27.40 -27.72
C ALA A 108 -18.48 28.11 -26.42
N ALA A 109 -18.07 29.38 -26.50
CA ALA A 109 -17.59 30.12 -25.33
C ALA A 109 -18.72 30.57 -24.38
N LEU A 110 -19.91 30.94 -24.89
CA LEU A 110 -21.04 31.34 -24.04
C LEU A 110 -21.82 30.16 -23.43
N VAL A 111 -21.78 28.97 -24.05
CA VAL A 111 -22.27 27.73 -23.43
C VAL A 111 -21.37 27.30 -22.26
N LEU A 112 -20.10 27.73 -22.25
CA LEU A 112 -19.14 27.43 -21.19
C LEU A 112 -19.13 28.42 -20.00
N SER A 113 -19.88 29.54 -20.03
CA SER A 113 -19.77 30.57 -18.97
C SER A 113 -21.10 31.02 -18.33
N ALA A 114 -22.24 30.39 -18.63
CA ALA A 114 -23.51 30.74 -17.97
C ALA A 114 -24.51 29.58 -17.97
N VAL A 115 -24.14 28.47 -17.33
CA VAL A 115 -25.13 27.53 -16.79
C VAL A 115 -24.87 27.46 -15.28
N PRO A 116 -25.83 27.87 -14.42
CA PRO A 116 -25.77 27.43 -13.04
C PRO A 116 -25.86 25.90 -13.09
N VAL A 117 -24.78 25.21 -12.71
CA VAL A 117 -24.74 23.74 -12.69
C VAL A 117 -25.74 23.26 -11.63
N SER A 118 -27.01 23.15 -12.01
CA SER A 118 -27.95 22.30 -11.31
C SER A 118 -27.43 20.88 -11.46
N MET A 119 -27.28 20.16 -10.34
CA MET A 119 -26.91 18.74 -10.32
C MET A 119 -27.70 17.98 -11.39
N VAL A 120 -27.05 17.57 -12.47
CA VAL A 120 -27.56 16.52 -13.32
C VAL A 120 -27.18 15.24 -12.59
N GLU A 121 -28.02 14.80 -11.66
CA GLU A 121 -27.82 13.50 -11.02
C GLU A 121 -27.99 12.42 -12.09
N HIS A 122 -26.87 11.82 -12.50
CA HIS A 122 -26.88 10.66 -13.38
C HIS A 122 -27.66 9.52 -12.70
N ALA A 123 -28.55 8.83 -13.41
CA ALA A 123 -29.42 7.81 -12.81
C ALA A 123 -28.65 6.70 -12.08
N GLU A 124 -27.47 6.35 -12.60
CA GLU A 124 -26.57 5.38 -11.98
C GLU A 124 -25.89 5.87 -10.69
N PHE A 125 -25.70 7.18 -10.50
CA PHE A 125 -25.13 7.71 -9.25
C PHE A 125 -26.03 7.43 -8.06
N LEU A 126 -27.35 7.48 -8.26
CA LEU A 126 -28.33 7.13 -7.24
C LEU A 126 -28.24 5.67 -6.78
N LYS A 127 -27.54 4.79 -7.52
CA LYS A 127 -27.32 3.38 -7.15
C LYS A 127 -25.89 3.12 -6.68
N ALA A 128 -24.97 4.05 -6.92
CA ALA A 128 -23.56 3.90 -6.62
C ALA A 128 -23.32 3.94 -5.10
N GLY A 129 -22.51 3.01 -4.59
CA GLY A 129 -21.97 3.07 -3.24
C GLY A 129 -22.98 2.93 -2.09
N LYS A 130 -24.17 2.40 -2.34
CA LYS A 130 -25.20 2.23 -1.29
C LYS A 130 -24.95 1.06 -0.36
N GLU A 131 -24.33 0.00 -0.87
CA GLU A 131 -24.04 -1.23 -0.13
C GLU A 131 -22.60 -1.71 -0.41
N PRO A 132 -21.97 -2.45 0.52
CA PRO A 132 -20.63 -2.97 0.32
C PRO A 132 -20.56 -3.94 -0.86
N GLY A 133 -19.56 -3.77 -1.72
CA GLY A 133 -19.39 -4.58 -2.91
C GLY A 133 -18.73 -3.82 -4.07
N LEU A 134 -18.60 -4.54 -5.19
CA LEU A 134 -18.01 -4.02 -6.43
C LEU A 134 -19.10 -3.65 -7.44
N GLN A 135 -18.98 -2.48 -8.06
CA GLN A 135 -19.84 -2.02 -9.14
C GLN A 135 -18.97 -1.60 -10.34
N ILE A 136 -19.32 -2.05 -11.54
CA ILE A 136 -18.57 -1.77 -12.77
C ILE A 136 -19.53 -1.20 -13.81
N TRP A 137 -19.16 -0.06 -14.39
CA TRP A 137 -19.84 0.56 -15.52
C TRP A 137 -18.88 0.71 -16.69
N ARG A 138 -19.41 0.48 -17.89
CA ARG A 138 -18.75 0.79 -19.15
C ARG A 138 -19.18 2.17 -19.61
N VAL A 139 -18.24 2.96 -20.11
CA VAL A 139 -18.56 4.26 -20.72
C VAL A 139 -19.00 4.00 -22.16
N GLU A 140 -20.27 4.25 -22.45
CA GLU A 140 -20.84 4.08 -23.80
C GLU A 140 -21.44 5.40 -24.26
N LYS A 141 -20.84 6.04 -25.28
CA LYS A 141 -21.37 7.28 -25.88
C LYS A 141 -21.72 8.37 -24.84
N PHE A 142 -20.80 8.60 -23.89
CA PHE A 142 -20.95 9.58 -22.80
C PHE A 142 -22.09 9.24 -21.81
N ASP A 143 -22.36 7.96 -21.59
CA ASP A 143 -23.28 7.43 -20.58
C ASP A 143 -22.61 6.28 -19.79
N LEU A 144 -23.10 5.98 -18.58
CA LEU A 144 -22.63 4.87 -17.76
C LEU A 144 -23.57 3.67 -17.86
N VAL A 145 -23.09 2.60 -18.51
CA VAL A 145 -23.86 1.35 -18.68
C VAL A 145 -23.33 0.28 -17.74
N PRO A 146 -24.16 -0.28 -16.83
CA PRO A 146 -23.73 -1.34 -15.92
C PRO A 146 -23.22 -2.59 -16.64
N VAL A 147 -22.08 -3.12 -16.21
CA VAL A 147 -21.58 -4.42 -16.67
C VAL A 147 -22.30 -5.54 -15.91
N PRO A 148 -22.71 -6.64 -16.56
CA PRO A 148 -23.27 -7.80 -15.86
C PRO A 148 -22.31 -8.37 -14.81
N LYS A 149 -22.81 -8.67 -13.60
CA LYS A 149 -21.97 -9.13 -12.47
C LYS A 149 -21.17 -10.41 -12.76
N ASN A 150 -21.71 -11.33 -13.56
CA ASN A 150 -21.02 -12.57 -13.97
C ASN A 150 -19.86 -12.31 -14.96
N LEU A 151 -19.78 -11.12 -15.56
CA LEU A 151 -18.73 -10.72 -16.50
C LEU A 151 -17.75 -9.71 -15.88
N TYR A 152 -17.80 -9.52 -14.55
CA TYR A 152 -16.80 -8.71 -13.87
C TYR A 152 -15.40 -9.33 -14.06
N GLY A 153 -14.47 -8.51 -14.55
CA GLY A 153 -13.15 -8.96 -15.00
C GLY A 153 -12.98 -8.93 -16.52
N ASP A 154 -14.06 -8.80 -17.29
CA ASP A 154 -14.01 -8.58 -18.74
C ASP A 154 -13.91 -7.09 -19.06
N PHE A 155 -12.84 -6.70 -19.76
CA PHE A 155 -12.63 -5.34 -20.22
C PHE A 155 -12.33 -5.34 -21.72
N PHE A 156 -13.05 -4.51 -22.47
CA PHE A 156 -12.76 -4.28 -23.88
C PHE A 156 -11.59 -3.30 -24.03
N THR A 157 -10.59 -3.64 -24.85
CA THR A 157 -9.39 -2.82 -25.08
C THR A 157 -9.70 -1.48 -25.75
N GLY A 158 -10.79 -1.41 -26.52
CA GLY A 158 -11.28 -0.18 -27.15
C GLY A 158 -12.15 0.71 -26.25
N ASP A 159 -12.39 0.34 -24.99
CA ASP A 159 -13.35 1.03 -24.12
C ASP A 159 -12.69 1.60 -22.86
N SER A 160 -13.44 2.48 -22.17
CA SER A 160 -13.10 2.98 -20.84
C SER A 160 -14.18 2.58 -19.82
N TYR A 161 -13.77 2.37 -18.57
CA TYR A 161 -14.65 1.85 -17.52
C TYR A 161 -14.54 2.66 -16.24
N LEU A 162 -15.61 2.63 -15.46
CA LEU A 162 -15.68 3.12 -14.09
C LEU A 162 -15.90 1.92 -13.16
N VAL A 163 -15.09 1.82 -12.11
CA VAL A 163 -15.15 0.73 -11.13
C VAL A 163 -15.19 1.33 -9.74
N LEU A 164 -16.29 1.11 -9.02
CA LEU A 164 -16.45 1.55 -7.64
C LEU A 164 -16.43 0.33 -6.72
N ASN A 165 -15.47 0.30 -5.80
CA ASN A 165 -15.47 -0.64 -4.70
C ASN A 165 -15.91 0.06 -3.42
N THR A 166 -16.94 -0.48 -2.77
CA THR A 166 -17.52 0.06 -1.54
C THR A 166 -17.20 -0.87 -0.38
N ILE A 167 -16.49 -0.34 0.62
CA ILE A 167 -16.03 -1.11 1.79
C ILE A 167 -16.74 -0.59 3.04
N LYS A 168 -17.33 -1.50 3.82
CA LYS A 168 -17.88 -1.15 5.13
C LYS A 168 -16.75 -1.09 6.16
N GLN A 169 -16.51 0.09 6.72
CA GLN A 169 -15.57 0.26 7.82
C GLN A 169 -16.15 -0.31 9.12
N ARG A 170 -15.28 -0.64 10.08
CA ARG A 170 -15.69 -1.06 11.43
C ARG A 170 -16.42 0.04 12.21
N SER A 171 -16.17 1.31 11.86
CA SER A 171 -16.92 2.46 12.36
C SER A 171 -18.38 2.49 11.92
N GLY A 172 -18.76 1.67 10.92
CA GLY A 172 -20.07 1.69 10.27
C GLY A 172 -20.13 2.59 9.03
N ASN A 173 -19.12 3.45 8.81
CA ASN A 173 -19.04 4.29 7.62
C ASN A 173 -18.70 3.48 6.37
N LEU A 174 -19.06 4.02 5.20
CA LEU A 174 -18.66 3.46 3.91
C LEU A 174 -17.42 4.19 3.39
N GLN A 175 -16.46 3.41 2.93
CA GLN A 175 -15.29 3.84 2.16
C GLN A 175 -15.52 3.54 0.69
N TYR A 176 -15.00 4.41 -0.17
CA TYR A 176 -15.12 4.30 -1.61
C TYR A 176 -13.75 4.35 -2.27
N ASP A 177 -13.40 3.30 -3.00
CA ASP A 177 -12.26 3.26 -3.91
C ASP A 177 -12.83 3.32 -5.34
N LEU A 178 -12.62 4.45 -6.02
CA LEU A 178 -13.19 4.75 -7.32
C LEU A 178 -12.09 4.76 -8.39
N HIS A 179 -12.15 3.78 -9.28
CA HIS A 179 -11.18 3.60 -10.35
C HIS A 179 -11.81 3.96 -11.69
N PHE A 180 -11.02 4.54 -12.58
CA PHE A 180 -11.33 4.56 -14.00
C PHE A 180 -10.24 3.84 -14.77
N TRP A 181 -10.65 2.84 -15.54
CA TRP A 181 -9.76 1.99 -16.31
C TRP A 181 -9.80 2.41 -17.78
N LEU A 182 -8.62 2.55 -18.38
CA LEU A 182 -8.44 3.00 -19.75
C LEU A 182 -7.82 1.89 -20.59
N GLY A 183 -8.58 1.39 -21.57
CA GLY A 183 -8.07 0.44 -22.56
C GLY A 183 -7.07 1.07 -23.51
N ASP A 184 -6.15 0.27 -24.06
CA ASP A 184 -5.09 0.77 -24.93
C ASP A 184 -5.60 1.38 -26.24
N GLU A 185 -6.70 0.87 -26.77
CA GLU A 185 -7.34 1.35 -28.00
C GLU A 185 -8.52 2.30 -27.73
N SER A 186 -8.79 2.65 -26.46
CA SER A 186 -9.91 3.54 -26.13
C SER A 186 -9.70 4.95 -26.68
N SER A 187 -10.79 5.53 -27.19
CA SER A 187 -10.78 6.86 -27.79
C SER A 187 -10.48 7.97 -26.77
N GLN A 188 -9.91 9.09 -27.23
CA GLN A 188 -9.62 10.23 -26.35
C GLN A 188 -10.88 10.77 -25.66
N ASP A 189 -12.01 10.75 -26.37
CA ASP A 189 -13.30 11.22 -25.85
C ASP A 189 -13.83 10.31 -24.74
N GLU A 190 -13.76 8.98 -24.91
CA GLU A 190 -14.16 8.01 -23.87
C GLU A 190 -13.25 8.07 -22.64
N ARG A 191 -11.94 8.20 -22.84
CA ARG A 191 -10.98 8.41 -21.75
C ARG A 191 -11.29 9.69 -20.97
N GLY A 192 -11.61 10.77 -21.68
CA GLY A 192 -12.05 12.04 -21.10
C GLY A 192 -13.37 11.92 -20.35
N ALA A 193 -14.34 11.21 -20.91
CA ALA A 193 -15.63 10.94 -20.29
C ALA A 193 -15.49 10.13 -18.99
N ALA A 194 -14.65 9.09 -18.97
CA ALA A 194 -14.37 8.32 -17.76
C ALA A 194 -13.77 9.18 -16.64
N ALA A 195 -12.84 10.07 -16.97
CA ALA A 195 -12.29 11.03 -16.00
C ALA A 195 -13.35 12.01 -15.48
N ILE A 196 -14.23 12.52 -16.36
CA ILE A 196 -15.33 13.41 -15.97
C ILE A 196 -16.29 12.70 -15.01
N PHE A 197 -16.72 11.48 -15.35
CA PHE A 197 -17.62 10.71 -14.49
C PHE A 197 -16.99 10.36 -13.15
N THR A 198 -15.68 10.12 -13.10
CA THR A 198 -14.96 9.90 -11.84
C THR A 198 -15.06 11.12 -10.91
N VAL A 199 -14.81 12.32 -11.45
CA VAL A 199 -14.90 13.57 -10.67
C VAL A 199 -16.33 13.84 -10.21
N GLN A 200 -17.31 13.66 -11.10
CA GLN A 200 -18.72 13.88 -10.78
C GLN A 200 -19.26 12.87 -9.75
N MET A 201 -18.84 11.60 -9.85
CA MET A 201 -19.24 10.58 -8.88
C MET A 201 -18.56 10.80 -7.53
N ASP A 202 -17.28 11.21 -7.47
CA ASP A 202 -16.67 11.61 -6.20
C ASP A 202 -17.41 12.80 -5.57
N GLU A 203 -17.83 13.80 -6.37
CA GLU A 203 -18.67 14.91 -5.89
C GLU A 203 -20.02 14.42 -5.32
N HIS A 204 -20.67 13.46 -5.98
CA HIS A 204 -21.88 12.79 -5.47
C HIS A 204 -21.63 12.03 -4.15
N LEU A 205 -20.47 11.37 -4.04
CA LEU A 205 -20.01 10.68 -2.83
C LEU A 205 -19.39 11.63 -1.79
N GLN A 206 -19.65 12.94 -1.91
CA GLN A 206 -19.24 14.01 -0.98
C GLN A 206 -17.71 14.21 -0.90
N GLY A 207 -16.97 13.91 -1.96
CA GLY A 207 -15.52 14.07 -2.03
C GLY A 207 -14.73 13.10 -1.16
N LYS A 208 -15.35 12.01 -0.73
CA LYS A 208 -14.78 11.01 0.18
C LYS A 208 -14.07 9.87 -0.53
N ALA A 209 -14.22 9.75 -1.85
CA ALA A 209 -13.65 8.63 -2.58
C ALA A 209 -12.15 8.81 -2.81
N VAL A 210 -11.41 7.71 -2.67
CA VAL A 210 -10.05 7.62 -3.18
C VAL A 210 -10.16 7.34 -4.67
N GLN A 211 -9.57 8.18 -5.51
CA GLN A 211 -9.66 8.03 -6.96
C GLN A 211 -8.39 7.36 -7.51
N HIS A 212 -8.57 6.51 -8.51
CA HIS A 212 -7.49 5.75 -9.14
C HIS A 212 -7.57 5.85 -10.66
N ARG A 213 -6.42 6.14 -11.29
CA ARG A 213 -6.26 5.99 -12.74
C ARG A 213 -5.60 4.65 -13.03
N GLU A 214 -6.33 3.78 -13.71
CA GLU A 214 -5.85 2.46 -14.11
C GLU A 214 -5.66 2.43 -15.64
N VAL A 215 -4.55 1.86 -16.09
CA VAL A 215 -4.23 1.69 -17.52
C VAL A 215 -4.01 0.21 -17.79
N GLN A 216 -4.51 -0.26 -18.93
CA GLN A 216 -4.38 -1.66 -19.35
C GLN A 216 -2.93 -2.18 -19.19
N GLY A 217 -2.82 -3.34 -18.54
CA GLY A 217 -1.54 -4.02 -18.28
C GLY A 217 -0.70 -3.45 -17.13
N HIS A 218 -1.05 -2.28 -16.59
CA HIS A 218 -0.30 -1.58 -15.55
C HIS A 218 -1.17 -1.18 -14.37
N GLU A 219 -2.26 -1.92 -14.14
CA GLU A 219 -3.23 -1.65 -13.08
C GLU A 219 -2.61 -1.78 -11.69
N SER A 220 -3.17 -1.02 -10.74
CA SER A 220 -2.72 -1.05 -9.35
C SER A 220 -3.00 -2.41 -8.67
N PRO A 221 -2.17 -2.83 -7.69
CA PRO A 221 -2.45 -4.04 -6.90
C PRO A 221 -3.83 -4.01 -6.22
N THR A 222 -4.32 -2.82 -5.85
CA THR A 222 -5.67 -2.62 -5.31
C THR A 222 -6.74 -3.05 -6.32
N PHE A 223 -6.64 -2.58 -7.57
CA PHE A 223 -7.59 -2.91 -8.63
C PHE A 223 -7.54 -4.40 -9.01
N LEU A 224 -6.33 -4.95 -9.17
CA LEU A 224 -6.11 -6.35 -9.50
C LEU A 224 -6.65 -7.29 -8.41
N GLY A 225 -6.62 -6.85 -7.16
CA GLY A 225 -7.13 -7.61 -6.01
C GLY A 225 -8.64 -7.86 -6.05
N TYR A 226 -9.40 -7.11 -6.85
CA TYR A 226 -10.84 -7.34 -7.02
C TYR A 226 -11.16 -8.56 -7.90
N PHE A 227 -10.20 -8.98 -8.75
CA PHE A 227 -10.40 -9.99 -9.79
C PHE A 227 -9.45 -11.18 -9.59
N LYS A 228 -9.63 -11.96 -8.52
CA LYS A 228 -8.79 -13.15 -8.23
C LYS A 228 -8.78 -14.21 -9.33
N SER A 229 -9.84 -14.29 -10.14
CA SER A 229 -9.93 -15.14 -11.33
C SER A 229 -9.09 -14.65 -12.52
N GLY A 230 -8.44 -13.49 -12.38
CA GLY A 230 -7.74 -12.81 -13.47
C GLY A 230 -8.62 -11.82 -14.21
N ILE A 231 -7.97 -11.00 -15.05
CA ILE A 231 -8.60 -10.01 -15.93
C ILE A 231 -8.54 -10.50 -17.37
N LYS A 232 -9.63 -10.31 -18.12
CA LYS A 232 -9.75 -10.62 -19.55
C LYS A 232 -9.78 -9.35 -20.38
N TYR A 233 -8.80 -9.16 -21.26
CA TYR A 233 -8.81 -8.10 -22.27
C TYR A 233 -9.42 -8.62 -23.57
N LYS A 234 -10.54 -8.04 -23.96
CA LYS A 234 -11.33 -8.43 -25.14
C LYS A 234 -11.06 -7.46 -26.27
N ALA A 235 -10.93 -7.99 -27.48
CA ALA A 235 -10.75 -7.17 -28.67
C ALA A 235 -12.03 -6.36 -28.97
N GLY A 236 -11.86 -5.16 -29.54
CA GLY A 236 -12.97 -4.27 -29.87
C GLY A 236 -13.45 -3.38 -28.72
N GLY A 237 -14.67 -2.90 -28.84
CA GLY A 237 -15.31 -1.89 -27.98
C GLY A 237 -16.57 -1.28 -28.60
N VAL A 238 -17.09 -0.21 -28.00
CA VAL A 238 -18.30 0.53 -28.40
C VAL A 238 -18.19 1.04 -29.83
N ALA A 239 -17.03 1.59 -30.22
CA ALA A 239 -16.78 2.10 -31.57
C ALA A 239 -16.91 1.00 -32.64
N SER A 240 -16.47 -0.22 -32.32
CA SER A 240 -16.60 -1.41 -33.18
C SER A 240 -17.93 -2.17 -33.03
N GLY A 241 -18.83 -1.70 -32.17
CA GLY A 241 -20.17 -2.28 -31.96
C GLY A 241 -20.24 -3.45 -30.98
N PHE A 242 -19.16 -3.80 -30.29
CA PHE A 242 -19.16 -4.90 -29.32
C PHE A 242 -19.81 -4.50 -27.98
N ARG A 243 -20.52 -5.44 -27.37
CA ARG A 243 -21.22 -5.29 -26.08
C ARG A 243 -20.94 -6.47 -25.17
N HIS A 244 -21.05 -6.26 -23.86
CA HIS A 244 -20.95 -7.35 -22.87
C HIS A 244 -22.13 -8.31 -22.93
N VAL A 245 -23.33 -7.81 -23.24
CA VAL A 245 -24.52 -8.66 -23.39
C VAL A 245 -24.50 -9.34 -24.75
N VAL A 246 -24.11 -10.62 -24.74
CA VAL A 246 -24.08 -11.48 -25.93
C VAL A 246 -25.32 -12.38 -25.93
N PRO A 247 -26.06 -12.53 -27.05
CA PRO A 247 -27.17 -13.48 -27.16
C PRO A 247 -26.75 -14.93 -26.88
N ASN A 248 -27.68 -15.78 -26.42
CA ASN A 248 -27.41 -17.19 -26.04
C ASN A 248 -26.88 -18.09 -27.19
N GLU A 249 -27.01 -17.67 -28.44
CA GLU A 249 -26.63 -18.43 -29.65
C GLU A 249 -25.59 -17.69 -30.49
N VAL A 250 -24.45 -17.31 -29.90
CA VAL A 250 -23.33 -16.76 -30.68
C VAL A 250 -22.30 -17.84 -30.97
N THR A 251 -21.98 -18.00 -32.24
CA THR A 251 -20.80 -18.76 -32.70
C THR A 251 -19.57 -18.02 -32.21
N VAL A 252 -18.95 -18.52 -31.14
CA VAL A 252 -17.73 -17.94 -30.57
C VAL A 252 -16.53 -18.64 -31.18
N GLN A 253 -15.58 -17.87 -31.70
CA GLN A 253 -14.26 -18.34 -32.12
C GLN A 253 -13.24 -17.27 -31.76
N ARG A 254 -12.52 -17.48 -30.65
CA ARG A 254 -11.49 -16.57 -30.16
C ARG A 254 -10.34 -17.32 -29.51
N LEU A 255 -9.18 -16.68 -29.44
CA LEU A 255 -7.99 -17.21 -28.79
C LEU A 255 -7.57 -16.24 -27.69
N LEU A 256 -7.36 -16.76 -26.48
CA LEU A 256 -6.87 -15.99 -25.34
C LEU A 256 -5.45 -16.44 -25.02
N GLN A 257 -4.50 -15.52 -25.00
CA GLN A 257 -3.17 -15.74 -24.44
C GLN A 257 -3.23 -15.48 -22.94
N VAL A 258 -2.97 -16.52 -22.14
CA VAL A 258 -2.93 -16.46 -20.68
C VAL A 258 -1.50 -16.27 -20.24
N LYS A 259 -1.23 -15.12 -19.64
CA LYS A 259 0.10 -14.70 -19.24
C LYS A 259 0.12 -14.13 -17.83
N GLY A 260 1.26 -14.31 -17.17
CA GLY A 260 1.54 -13.74 -15.85
C GLY A 260 1.58 -14.81 -14.78
N ARG A 261 2.52 -14.64 -13.85
CA ARG A 261 2.73 -15.59 -12.75
C ARG A 261 1.84 -15.30 -11.54
N ARG A 262 1.76 -14.03 -11.13
CA ARG A 262 1.05 -13.58 -9.91
C ARG A 262 -0.30 -12.95 -10.25
N THR A 263 -0.29 -12.09 -11.26
CA THR A 263 -1.48 -11.43 -11.79
C THR A 263 -1.75 -11.97 -13.18
N VAL A 264 -2.65 -12.95 -13.27
CA VAL A 264 -2.95 -13.60 -14.54
C VAL A 264 -3.86 -12.71 -15.37
N ARG A 265 -3.39 -12.42 -16.58
CA ARG A 265 -4.09 -11.65 -17.59
C ARG A 265 -4.34 -12.57 -18.78
N ALA A 266 -5.55 -12.50 -19.31
CA ALA A 266 -5.90 -13.19 -20.53
C ALA A 266 -6.23 -12.19 -21.62
N THR A 267 -5.38 -12.14 -22.64
CA THR A 267 -5.50 -11.18 -23.74
C THR A 267 -6.06 -11.89 -24.95
N GLU A 268 -7.12 -11.35 -25.55
CA GLU A 268 -7.62 -11.84 -26.82
C GLU A 268 -6.61 -11.53 -27.94
N VAL A 269 -6.17 -12.58 -28.63
CA VAL A 269 -5.16 -12.55 -29.67
C VAL A 269 -5.72 -13.15 -30.97
N PRO A 270 -5.13 -12.86 -32.14
CA PRO A 270 -5.54 -13.46 -33.40
C PRO A 270 -5.54 -14.98 -33.31
N VAL A 271 -6.60 -15.63 -33.82
CA VAL A 271 -6.73 -17.10 -33.90
C VAL A 271 -5.78 -17.63 -34.99
N SER A 272 -4.50 -17.71 -34.67
CA SER A 272 -3.40 -18.16 -35.53
C SER A 272 -2.28 -18.75 -34.68
N TRP A 273 -1.54 -19.71 -35.25
CA TRP A 273 -0.29 -20.21 -34.66
C TRP A 273 0.77 -19.12 -34.45
N ASP A 274 0.72 -18.02 -35.20
CA ASP A 274 1.64 -16.88 -35.02
C ASP A 274 1.52 -16.20 -33.65
N SER A 275 0.38 -16.37 -32.97
CA SER A 275 0.15 -15.85 -31.63
C SER A 275 0.71 -16.76 -30.54
N PHE A 276 1.00 -18.04 -30.85
CA PHE A 276 1.45 -19.02 -29.88
C PHE A 276 2.96 -18.89 -29.59
N ASN A 277 3.33 -19.25 -28.38
CA ASN A 277 4.72 -19.44 -27.98
C ASN A 277 4.82 -20.61 -27.00
N THR A 278 6.03 -21.11 -26.80
CA THR A 278 6.27 -22.29 -25.95
C THR A 278 6.23 -21.98 -24.45
N GLY A 279 6.26 -20.71 -24.04
CA GLY A 279 6.35 -20.28 -22.65
C GLY A 279 5.02 -19.95 -21.97
N ASP A 280 3.94 -19.76 -22.73
CA ASP A 280 2.64 -19.31 -22.18
C ASP A 280 1.56 -20.41 -22.29
N CYS A 281 0.41 -20.16 -21.66
CA CYS A 281 -0.80 -20.95 -21.87
C CYS A 281 -1.79 -20.20 -22.77
N PHE A 282 -2.57 -20.93 -23.55
CA PHE A 282 -3.56 -20.37 -24.47
C PHE A 282 -4.92 -21.05 -24.28
N ILE A 283 -6.00 -20.32 -24.47
CA ILE A 283 -7.36 -20.85 -24.45
C ILE A 283 -8.02 -20.54 -25.79
N LEU A 284 -8.22 -21.57 -26.61
CA LEU A 284 -9.02 -21.51 -27.83
C LEU A 284 -10.48 -21.81 -27.47
N ASP A 285 -11.32 -20.79 -27.57
CA ASP A 285 -12.72 -20.85 -27.21
C ASP A 285 -13.59 -20.94 -28.47
N LEU A 286 -14.22 -22.11 -28.66
CA LEU A 286 -15.09 -22.45 -29.79
C LEU A 286 -16.58 -22.58 -29.38
N GLY A 287 -17.00 -21.92 -28.29
CA GLY A 287 -18.40 -21.94 -27.86
C GLY A 287 -18.76 -23.14 -26.98
N SER A 288 -19.12 -24.28 -27.58
CA SER A 288 -19.48 -25.49 -26.80
C SER A 288 -18.26 -26.23 -26.27
N ASN A 289 -17.11 -26.06 -26.94
CA ASN A 289 -15.83 -26.65 -26.58
C ASN A 289 -14.79 -25.55 -26.33
N ILE A 290 -14.06 -25.67 -25.23
CA ILE A 290 -13.00 -24.75 -24.82
C ILE A 290 -11.72 -25.58 -24.73
N PHE A 291 -10.68 -25.19 -25.48
CA PHE A 291 -9.41 -25.91 -25.52
C PHE A 291 -8.34 -25.08 -24.81
N GLN A 292 -7.87 -25.56 -23.66
CA GLN A 292 -6.69 -25.03 -23.00
C GLN A 292 -5.46 -25.73 -23.57
N TRP A 293 -4.53 -24.96 -24.15
CA TRP A 293 -3.25 -25.43 -24.64
C TRP A 293 -2.11 -24.88 -23.76
N CYS A 294 -1.22 -25.74 -23.30
CA CYS A 294 -0.10 -25.37 -22.46
C CYS A 294 1.23 -25.57 -23.21
N GLY A 295 2.01 -24.50 -23.36
CA GLY A 295 3.33 -24.58 -23.99
C GLY A 295 4.30 -25.46 -23.21
N SER A 296 5.27 -26.07 -23.90
CA SER A 296 6.25 -26.97 -23.28
C SER A 296 7.12 -26.33 -22.19
N GLN A 297 7.30 -25.01 -22.23
CA GLN A 297 8.05 -24.21 -21.25
C GLN A 297 7.15 -23.40 -20.30
N SER A 298 5.83 -23.56 -20.38
CA SER A 298 4.89 -22.85 -19.49
C SER A 298 5.03 -23.28 -18.03
N ASN A 299 4.95 -22.31 -17.12
CA ASN A 299 5.12 -22.60 -15.71
C ASN A 299 3.85 -23.18 -15.07
N ARG A 300 4.02 -23.84 -13.93
CA ARG A 300 2.93 -24.57 -13.24
C ARG A 300 1.78 -23.66 -12.81
N GLN A 301 2.10 -22.43 -12.41
CA GLN A 301 1.11 -21.48 -11.89
C GLN A 301 0.27 -20.90 -13.03
N GLU A 302 0.88 -20.61 -14.18
CA GLU A 302 0.20 -20.25 -15.42
C GLU A 302 -0.77 -21.34 -15.86
N ARG A 303 -0.34 -22.62 -15.82
CA ARG A 303 -1.21 -23.77 -16.17
C ARG A 303 -2.42 -23.86 -15.23
N LEU A 304 -2.19 -23.77 -13.91
CA LEU A 304 -3.26 -23.80 -12.91
C LEU A 304 -4.26 -22.66 -13.14
N LYS A 305 -3.76 -21.44 -13.35
CA LYS A 305 -4.61 -20.25 -13.54
C LYS A 305 -5.31 -20.26 -14.91
N ALA A 306 -4.68 -20.77 -15.96
CA ALA A 306 -5.33 -21.02 -17.25
C ALA A 306 -6.50 -22.00 -17.08
N THR A 307 -6.35 -23.03 -16.25
CA THR A 307 -7.44 -23.96 -15.92
C THR A 307 -8.57 -23.28 -15.15
N VAL A 308 -8.25 -22.46 -14.14
CA VAL A 308 -9.25 -21.66 -13.41
C VAL A 308 -10.01 -20.73 -14.37
N LEU A 309 -9.29 -20.09 -15.30
CA LEU A 309 -9.89 -19.21 -16.30
C LEU A 309 -10.79 -19.97 -17.29
N ALA A 310 -10.35 -21.12 -17.80
CA ALA A 310 -11.14 -21.95 -18.70
C ALA A 310 -12.44 -22.43 -18.03
N LYS A 311 -12.38 -22.82 -16.75
CA LYS A 311 -13.58 -23.09 -15.92
C LYS A 311 -14.45 -21.83 -15.77
N GLY A 312 -13.84 -20.67 -15.53
CA GLY A 312 -14.55 -19.39 -15.45
C GLY A 312 -15.33 -19.06 -16.73
N ILE A 313 -14.76 -19.32 -17.92
CA ILE A 313 -15.45 -19.16 -19.20
C ILE A 313 -16.62 -20.15 -19.30
N ARG A 314 -16.39 -21.43 -18.97
CA ARG A 314 -17.45 -22.45 -18.93
C ARG A 314 -18.62 -22.04 -18.02
N ASP A 315 -18.31 -21.64 -16.80
CA ASP A 315 -19.31 -21.44 -15.75
C ASP A 315 -20.01 -20.08 -15.88
N ASN A 316 -19.25 -19.00 -16.08
CA ASN A 316 -19.77 -17.63 -16.06
C ASN A 316 -20.28 -17.14 -17.43
N GLU A 317 -19.65 -17.58 -18.53
CA GLU A 317 -20.05 -17.16 -19.89
C GLU A 317 -20.95 -18.19 -20.58
N ARG A 318 -20.83 -19.48 -20.25
CA ARG A 318 -21.61 -20.57 -20.88
C ARG A 318 -22.64 -21.21 -19.95
N ASN A 319 -22.75 -20.72 -18.72
CA ASN A 319 -23.65 -21.24 -17.69
C ASN A 319 -23.42 -22.74 -17.42
N GLY A 320 -22.16 -23.17 -17.41
CA GLY A 320 -21.75 -24.55 -17.15
C GLY A 320 -21.92 -25.52 -18.32
N ARG A 321 -22.42 -25.07 -19.49
CA ARG A 321 -22.81 -25.96 -20.61
C ARG A 321 -21.69 -26.31 -21.58
N ALA A 322 -20.50 -25.74 -21.43
CA ALA A 322 -19.36 -26.01 -22.29
C ALA A 322 -18.48 -27.13 -21.71
N LYS A 323 -17.70 -27.80 -22.57
CA LYS A 323 -16.66 -28.75 -22.19
C LYS A 323 -15.30 -28.10 -22.29
N VAL A 324 -14.43 -28.36 -21.32
CA VAL A 324 -13.05 -27.85 -21.32
C VAL A 324 -12.12 -29.03 -21.57
N TYR A 325 -11.17 -28.86 -22.48
CA TYR A 325 -10.16 -29.86 -22.82
C TYR A 325 -8.78 -29.27 -22.62
N VAL A 326 -7.95 -29.93 -21.83
CA VAL A 326 -6.55 -29.52 -21.61
C VAL A 326 -5.64 -30.33 -22.52
N SER A 327 -4.68 -29.66 -23.16
CA SER A 327 -3.68 -30.28 -24.03
C SER A 327 -2.33 -29.60 -23.84
N GLU A 328 -1.25 -30.36 -23.94
CA GLU A 328 0.12 -29.85 -23.93
C GLU A 328 0.69 -29.80 -25.35
N GLU A 329 1.76 -29.04 -25.54
CA GLU A 329 2.48 -29.00 -26.82
C GLU A 329 2.83 -30.42 -27.33
N GLY A 330 2.38 -30.74 -28.54
CA GLY A 330 2.55 -32.05 -29.19
C GLY A 330 1.41 -33.04 -28.95
N SER A 331 0.41 -32.67 -28.15
CA SER A 331 -0.80 -33.46 -27.87
C SER A 331 -2.08 -32.74 -28.30
N GLU A 332 -1.99 -31.87 -29.31
CA GLU A 332 -3.11 -31.09 -29.82
C GLU A 332 -4.23 -32.00 -30.35
N ARG A 333 -5.48 -31.66 -30.02
CA ARG A 333 -6.64 -32.38 -30.55
C ARG A 333 -6.93 -32.00 -32.01
N GLU A 334 -7.54 -32.92 -32.74
CA GLU A 334 -7.88 -32.74 -34.14
C GLU A 334 -8.76 -31.50 -34.37
N GLU A 335 -9.73 -31.23 -33.50
CA GLU A 335 -10.61 -30.06 -33.60
C GLU A 335 -9.85 -28.73 -33.48
N MET A 336 -8.75 -28.69 -32.72
CA MET A 336 -7.89 -27.52 -32.59
C MET A 336 -7.06 -27.32 -33.87
N LEU A 337 -6.52 -28.40 -34.43
CA LEU A 337 -5.75 -28.39 -35.68
C LEU A 337 -6.62 -28.04 -36.91
N GLN A 338 -7.90 -28.39 -36.90
CA GLN A 338 -8.85 -27.99 -37.95
C GLN A 338 -9.05 -26.47 -38.02
N VAL A 339 -9.01 -25.78 -36.88
CA VAL A 339 -9.20 -24.32 -36.81
C VAL A 339 -7.90 -23.57 -37.06
N LEU A 340 -6.79 -24.01 -36.46
CA LEU A 340 -5.50 -23.30 -36.52
C LEU A 340 -4.61 -23.74 -37.69
N GLY A 341 -4.87 -24.90 -38.30
CA GLY A 341 -3.98 -25.55 -39.26
C GLY A 341 -2.88 -26.38 -38.59
N PRO A 342 -1.94 -26.95 -39.38
CA PRO A 342 -0.85 -27.76 -38.85
C PRO A 342 0.12 -26.92 -38.00
N LYS A 343 0.51 -27.44 -36.82
CA LYS A 343 1.37 -26.73 -35.87
C LYS A 343 2.79 -26.50 -36.43
N PRO A 344 3.27 -25.25 -36.50
CA PRO A 344 4.65 -24.95 -36.86
C PRO A 344 5.60 -25.11 -35.66
N THR A 345 6.89 -24.82 -35.86
CA THR A 345 7.83 -24.63 -34.74
C THR A 345 7.54 -23.29 -34.08
N LEU A 346 7.28 -23.29 -32.77
CA LEU A 346 6.88 -22.10 -32.02
C LEU A 346 8.09 -21.39 -31.38
N PRO A 347 8.05 -20.05 -31.25
CA PRO A 347 9.09 -19.29 -30.58
C PRO A 347 9.12 -19.55 -29.06
N ALA A 348 10.23 -19.20 -28.41
CA ALA A 348 10.32 -19.12 -26.96
C ALA A 348 9.42 -17.99 -26.43
N GLY A 349 8.85 -18.17 -25.23
CA GLY A 349 8.09 -17.12 -24.56
C GLY A 349 8.95 -15.90 -24.23
N VAL A 350 8.35 -14.71 -24.25
CA VAL A 350 9.03 -13.48 -23.83
C VAL A 350 8.91 -13.35 -22.31
N SER A 351 10.02 -13.28 -21.59
CA SER A 351 10.03 -13.12 -20.14
C SER A 351 9.34 -11.81 -19.72
N ASP A 352 8.34 -11.92 -18.84
CA ASP A 352 7.52 -10.81 -18.32
C ASP A 352 8.20 -9.94 -17.26
N GLU A 353 9.52 -10.04 -17.11
CA GLU A 353 10.24 -9.24 -16.11
C GLU A 353 10.23 -7.76 -16.51
N THR A 354 9.21 -7.04 -16.03
CA THR A 354 9.24 -5.59 -15.95
C THR A 354 10.46 -5.23 -15.10
N LYS A 355 11.38 -4.48 -15.71
CA LYS A 355 12.64 -4.07 -15.10
C LYS A 355 12.40 -3.10 -13.95
N THR A 356 11.93 -3.58 -12.80
CA THR A 356 11.76 -2.71 -11.64
C THR A 356 13.10 -2.57 -10.92
N ASP A 357 13.75 -1.45 -11.21
CA ASP A 357 14.46 -0.57 -10.26
C ASP A 357 14.38 -0.81 -8.74
N THR A 358 14.69 -1.95 -8.12
CA THR A 358 14.49 -2.12 -6.66
C THR A 358 15.26 -1.10 -5.83
N ALA A 359 16.38 -0.57 -6.36
CA ALA A 359 17.12 0.51 -5.72
C ALA A 359 16.37 1.86 -5.70
N ASN A 360 15.39 2.04 -6.59
CA ASN A 360 14.67 3.29 -6.80
C ASN A 360 13.34 3.40 -6.02
N ARG A 361 12.93 2.35 -5.29
CA ARG A 361 11.68 2.37 -4.49
C ARG A 361 11.74 3.20 -3.23
N LYS A 362 12.95 3.44 -2.70
CA LYS A 362 13.13 4.09 -1.40
C LYS A 362 12.87 5.59 -1.43
N LEU A 363 13.18 6.24 -2.55
CA LEU A 363 13.20 7.70 -2.65
C LEU A 363 11.88 8.22 -3.22
N ALA A 364 11.28 9.16 -2.51
CA ALA A 364 10.13 9.91 -2.97
C ALA A 364 10.33 11.40 -2.68
N LYS A 365 9.65 12.25 -3.46
CA LYS A 365 9.65 13.71 -3.28
C LYS A 365 8.25 14.22 -3.03
N LEU A 366 8.13 15.34 -2.31
CA LEU A 366 6.85 15.99 -2.05
C LEU A 366 6.83 17.38 -2.68
N TYR A 367 5.78 17.64 -3.47
CA TYR A 367 5.54 18.90 -4.16
C TYR A 367 4.21 19.52 -3.73
N LYS A 368 4.15 20.85 -3.71
CA LYS A 368 2.93 21.63 -3.54
C LYS A 368 2.41 22.06 -4.92
N VAL A 369 1.11 21.95 -5.12
CA VAL A 369 0.38 22.49 -6.27
C VAL A 369 -0.25 23.81 -5.84
N SER A 370 -0.05 24.88 -6.62
CA SER A 370 -0.65 26.19 -6.33
C SER A 370 -1.12 26.88 -7.60
N ASN A 371 -2.32 27.47 -7.54
CA ASN A 371 -2.90 28.31 -8.60
C ASN A 371 -2.64 29.83 -8.41
N GLY A 372 -1.85 30.25 -7.42
CA GLY A 372 -1.73 31.65 -7.00
C GLY A 372 -1.19 32.63 -8.06
N ALA A 373 -0.65 32.14 -9.18
CA ALA A 373 -0.13 32.94 -10.30
C ALA A 373 -1.09 32.98 -11.52
N GLY A 374 -2.31 32.44 -11.41
CA GLY A 374 -3.26 32.31 -12.52
C GLY A 374 -3.00 31.09 -13.44
N ASN A 375 -1.84 30.45 -13.30
CA ASN A 375 -1.51 29.15 -13.89
C ASN A 375 -1.10 28.17 -12.78
N MET A 376 -1.44 26.90 -12.94
CA MET A 376 -1.14 25.83 -11.98
C MET A 376 0.36 25.53 -11.96
N ALA A 377 1.03 25.84 -10.86
CA ALA A 377 2.46 25.65 -10.67
C ALA A 377 2.74 24.58 -9.61
N VAL A 378 3.82 23.82 -9.82
CA VAL A 378 4.27 22.77 -8.91
C VAL A 378 5.63 23.17 -8.33
N SER A 379 5.73 23.27 -7.01
CA SER A 379 6.95 23.65 -6.28
C SER A 379 7.38 22.55 -5.31
N LEU A 380 8.69 22.33 -5.17
CA LEU A 380 9.23 21.29 -4.28
C LEU A 380 9.09 21.73 -2.81
N VAL A 381 8.58 20.84 -1.97
CA VAL A 381 8.39 21.04 -0.52
C VAL A 381 9.38 20.22 0.28
N ALA A 382 9.62 18.97 -0.12
CA ALA A 382 10.61 18.09 0.48
C ALA A 382 11.29 17.25 -0.60
N ASP A 383 12.62 17.22 -0.54
CA ASP A 383 13.47 16.53 -1.53
C ASP A 383 13.68 15.04 -1.22
N GLU A 384 13.37 14.59 0.01
CA GLU A 384 13.51 13.20 0.43
C GLU A 384 12.53 12.83 1.58
N ASN A 385 12.06 11.58 1.58
CA ASN A 385 11.28 10.95 2.65
C ASN A 385 12.19 10.42 3.79
N PRO A 386 11.69 10.26 5.04
CA PRO A 386 10.31 10.39 5.48
C PRO A 386 9.88 11.85 5.69
N PHE A 387 8.72 12.22 5.14
CA PHE A 387 8.19 13.57 5.20
C PHE A 387 7.58 13.91 6.57
N SER A 388 7.48 15.20 6.88
CA SER A 388 6.71 15.68 8.03
C SER A 388 5.23 15.76 7.67
N GLN A 389 4.33 15.21 8.50
CA GLN A 389 2.88 15.36 8.29
C GLN A 389 2.46 16.83 8.27
N ALA A 390 3.16 17.69 9.02
CA ALA A 390 2.91 19.14 9.04
C ALA A 390 3.25 19.85 7.70
N ALA A 391 3.91 19.16 6.76
CA ALA A 391 4.14 19.69 5.42
C ALA A 391 2.85 19.73 4.58
N LEU A 392 1.84 18.93 4.92
CA LEU A 392 0.53 18.94 4.26
C LEU A 392 -0.33 20.05 4.86
N SER A 393 -0.55 21.10 4.08
CA SER A 393 -1.45 22.21 4.40
C SER A 393 -2.86 21.89 3.95
N THR A 394 -3.84 21.98 4.85
CA THR A 394 -5.27 21.77 4.56
C THR A 394 -5.79 22.67 3.42
N ASP A 395 -5.17 23.82 3.19
CA ASP A 395 -5.61 24.80 2.19
C ASP A 395 -5.03 24.57 0.79
N ASP A 396 -4.20 23.54 0.60
CA ASP A 396 -3.48 23.30 -0.65
C ASP A 396 -3.60 21.84 -1.14
N CYS A 397 -3.23 21.62 -2.40
CA CYS A 397 -3.05 20.29 -2.96
C CYS A 397 -1.55 19.94 -3.07
N PHE A 398 -1.20 18.66 -2.93
CA PHE A 398 0.19 18.20 -2.98
C PHE A 398 0.33 17.00 -3.91
N ILE A 399 1.52 16.85 -4.52
CA ILE A 399 1.92 15.67 -5.29
C ILE A 399 3.04 14.98 -4.54
N LEU A 400 2.82 13.71 -4.15
CA LEU A 400 3.87 12.82 -3.71
C LEU A 400 4.37 12.07 -4.94
N ASP A 401 5.58 12.42 -5.36
CA ASP A 401 6.26 11.82 -6.50
C ASP A 401 7.01 10.57 -6.07
N HIS A 402 6.53 9.43 -6.56
CA HIS A 402 7.16 8.12 -6.46
C HIS A 402 7.28 7.49 -7.87
N GLY A 403 7.38 8.33 -8.90
CA GLY A 403 7.32 7.93 -10.31
C GLY A 403 8.43 6.95 -10.71
N THR A 404 9.53 6.90 -9.96
CA THR A 404 10.60 5.90 -10.14
C THR A 404 10.16 4.46 -9.82
N ASP A 405 9.09 4.28 -9.04
CA ASP A 405 8.41 3.00 -8.80
C ASP A 405 7.06 2.93 -9.55
N GLY A 406 6.86 3.82 -10.53
CA GLY A 406 5.70 3.80 -11.42
C GLY A 406 4.40 4.32 -10.82
N LYS A 407 4.44 5.07 -9.70
CA LYS A 407 3.24 5.60 -9.04
C LYS A 407 3.40 7.04 -8.55
N ILE A 408 2.35 7.84 -8.64
CA ILE A 408 2.28 9.16 -7.98
C ILE A 408 0.98 9.30 -7.19
N PHE A 409 1.00 10.10 -6.13
CA PHE A 409 -0.18 10.42 -5.34
C PHE A 409 -0.49 11.91 -5.41
N VAL A 410 -1.77 12.25 -5.47
CA VAL A 410 -2.25 13.62 -5.31
C VAL A 410 -3.05 13.71 -4.02
N TRP A 411 -2.65 14.55 -3.09
CA TRP A 411 -3.37 14.79 -1.85
C TRP A 411 -4.17 16.09 -1.94
N LYS A 412 -5.48 16.02 -1.68
CA LYS A 412 -6.42 17.15 -1.76
C LYS A 412 -6.73 17.66 -0.35
N GLY A 413 -6.22 18.83 0.01
CA GLY A 413 -6.55 19.48 1.27
C GLY A 413 -8.04 19.82 1.38
N LYS A 414 -8.62 19.70 2.57
CA LYS A 414 -10.04 19.98 2.82
C LYS A 414 -10.40 21.44 2.53
N GLY A 415 -9.50 22.37 2.81
CA GLY A 415 -9.60 23.81 2.52
C GLY A 415 -9.18 24.21 1.10
N ALA A 416 -8.59 23.30 0.32
CA ALA A 416 -8.11 23.62 -1.03
C ALA A 416 -9.24 24.05 -1.98
N ASN A 417 -8.88 24.89 -2.96
CA ASN A 417 -9.82 25.48 -3.91
C ASN A 417 -10.57 24.38 -4.70
N SER A 418 -11.87 24.57 -4.92
CA SER A 418 -12.72 23.67 -5.70
C SER A 418 -12.18 23.41 -7.11
N GLU A 419 -11.63 24.44 -7.77
CA GLU A 419 -11.00 24.30 -9.09
C GLU A 419 -9.74 23.42 -9.04
N GLU A 420 -8.90 23.57 -7.99
CA GLU A 420 -7.71 22.73 -7.80
C GLU A 420 -8.09 21.28 -7.51
N LYS A 421 -9.15 21.05 -6.72
CA LYS A 421 -9.67 19.71 -6.43
C LYS A 421 -10.20 19.02 -7.68
N LYS A 422 -10.92 19.75 -8.55
CA LYS A 422 -11.45 19.22 -9.83
C LYS A 422 -10.34 19.03 -10.87
N ALA A 423 -9.30 19.86 -10.85
CA ALA A 423 -8.15 19.76 -11.75
C ALA A 423 -7.13 18.68 -11.35
N ALA A 424 -7.22 18.08 -10.16
CA ALA A 424 -6.22 17.16 -9.60
C ALA A 424 -5.72 16.06 -10.57
N LEU A 425 -6.63 15.38 -11.28
CA LEU A 425 -6.27 14.34 -12.27
C LEU A 425 -5.52 14.91 -13.48
N LYS A 426 -5.92 16.11 -13.93
CA LYS A 426 -5.25 16.82 -15.02
C LYS A 426 -3.85 17.27 -14.58
N THR A 427 -3.71 17.83 -13.38
CA THR A 427 -2.43 18.20 -12.78
C THR A 427 -1.47 17.02 -12.72
N ALA A 428 -1.96 15.85 -12.29
CA ALA A 428 -1.16 14.64 -12.20
C ALA A 428 -0.67 14.17 -13.57
N SER A 429 -1.52 14.26 -14.60
CA SER A 429 -1.16 13.90 -15.98
C SER A 429 -0.10 14.85 -16.55
N GLU A 430 -0.29 16.17 -16.36
CA GLU A 430 0.70 17.18 -16.76
C GLU A 430 2.03 17.02 -15.99
N PHE A 431 1.97 16.59 -14.72
CA PHE A 431 3.16 16.30 -13.93
C PHE A 431 3.94 15.10 -14.47
N ILE A 432 3.25 14.02 -14.86
CA ILE A 432 3.87 12.84 -15.51
C ILE A 432 4.60 13.26 -16.78
N ASP A 433 3.95 14.04 -17.65
CA ASP A 433 4.54 14.51 -18.90
C ASP A 433 5.75 15.42 -18.64
N LYS A 434 5.65 16.33 -17.67
CA LYS A 434 6.74 17.26 -17.29
C LYS A 434 7.97 16.53 -16.75
N MET A 435 7.76 15.47 -15.98
CA MET A 435 8.84 14.69 -15.37
C MET A 435 9.39 13.61 -16.32
N GLY A 436 8.77 13.40 -17.48
CA GLY A 436 9.16 12.39 -18.46
C GLY A 436 8.88 10.95 -18.01
N TYR A 437 7.92 10.77 -17.11
CA TYR A 437 7.51 9.43 -16.65
C TYR A 437 6.66 8.71 -17.71
N PRO A 438 6.60 7.37 -17.70
CA PRO A 438 5.76 6.62 -18.64
C PRO A 438 4.27 6.98 -18.49
N LYS A 439 3.52 7.00 -19.60
CA LYS A 439 2.08 7.33 -19.60
C LYS A 439 1.21 6.34 -18.81
N HIS A 440 1.73 5.13 -18.55
CA HIS A 440 1.11 4.11 -17.72
C HIS A 440 1.41 4.27 -16.22
N THR A 441 2.13 5.32 -15.81
CA THR A 441 2.36 5.64 -14.38
C THR A 441 1.02 5.75 -13.66
N GLN A 442 0.91 5.04 -12.54
CA GLN A 442 -0.30 4.98 -11.73
C GLN A 442 -0.55 6.32 -11.02
N ILE A 443 -1.81 6.75 -10.96
CA ILE A 443 -2.21 7.97 -10.27
C ILE A 443 -3.25 7.60 -9.20
N GLN A 444 -2.99 8.01 -7.95
CA GLN A 444 -3.95 7.88 -6.87
C GLN A 444 -4.25 9.26 -6.26
N VAL A 445 -5.52 9.68 -6.27
CA VAL A 445 -5.96 10.96 -5.69
C VAL A 445 -6.66 10.70 -4.37
N LEU A 446 -6.20 11.34 -3.30
CA LEU A 446 -6.61 11.12 -1.92
C LEU A 446 -7.20 12.41 -1.33
N PRO A 447 -8.40 12.38 -0.74
CA PRO A 447 -8.87 13.50 0.08
C PRO A 447 -8.15 13.52 1.44
N GLU A 448 -8.00 14.70 2.03
CA GLU A 448 -7.57 14.85 3.43
C GLU A 448 -8.46 14.02 4.37
N SER A 449 -7.83 13.29 5.30
CA SER A 449 -8.49 12.29 6.15
C SER A 449 -9.00 11.04 5.43
N GLY A 450 -8.71 10.85 4.14
CA GLY A 450 -8.97 9.62 3.38
C GLY A 450 -7.69 8.95 2.90
N GLU A 451 -6.56 9.21 3.56
CA GLU A 451 -5.25 8.72 3.14
C GLU A 451 -5.13 7.21 3.32
N THR A 452 -4.55 6.54 2.32
CA THR A 452 -4.29 5.09 2.37
C THR A 452 -3.01 4.77 3.16
N PRO A 453 -2.87 3.54 3.70
CA PRO A 453 -1.63 3.07 4.31
C PRO A 453 -0.38 3.30 3.45
N LEU A 454 -0.49 3.06 2.13
CA LEU A 454 0.60 3.26 1.17
C LEU A 454 1.05 4.72 1.03
N PHE A 455 0.15 5.68 1.25
CA PHE A 455 0.52 7.10 1.29
C PHE A 455 1.13 7.48 2.64
N LYS A 456 0.48 7.07 3.74
CA LYS A 456 0.92 7.40 5.11
C LYS A 456 2.33 6.89 5.41
N GLN A 457 2.75 5.79 4.80
CA GLN A 457 4.08 5.18 5.02
C GLN A 457 5.25 6.12 4.70
N PHE A 458 5.09 7.08 3.79
CA PHE A 458 6.14 8.04 3.43
C PHE A 458 6.34 9.14 4.48
N PHE A 459 5.49 9.21 5.51
CA PHE A 459 5.52 10.24 6.53
C PHE A 459 6.03 9.70 7.86
N LYS A 460 6.82 10.51 8.56
CA LYS A 460 7.34 10.17 9.88
C LYS A 460 6.25 10.30 10.94
N ASN A 461 5.96 9.20 11.63
CA ASN A 461 5.03 9.16 12.78
C ASN A 461 3.64 9.74 12.49
N TRP A 462 3.01 9.36 11.35
CA TRP A 462 1.67 9.81 10.97
C TRP A 462 0.65 9.64 12.10
N ARG A 463 -0.24 10.63 12.27
CA ARG A 463 -1.35 10.56 13.24
C ARG A 463 -2.64 11.11 12.67
N ASP A 464 -3.73 10.43 12.96
CA ASP A 464 -5.07 10.92 12.65
C ASP A 464 -5.59 11.75 13.85
N LYS A 465 -5.93 13.03 13.61
CA LYS A 465 -6.12 14.10 14.63
C LYS A 465 -7.20 13.82 15.69
N ASP A 466 -8.11 12.86 15.47
CA ASP A 466 -9.29 12.62 16.31
C ASP A 466 -9.49 11.13 16.71
N GLN A 467 -8.47 10.27 16.57
CA GLN A 467 -8.66 8.81 16.61
C GLN A 467 -8.17 8.08 17.85
N THR A 468 -7.92 8.77 18.95
CA THR A 468 -7.46 8.14 20.19
C THR A 468 -8.52 7.21 20.82
N ASP A 469 -9.82 7.46 20.58
CA ASP A 469 -10.95 6.79 21.26
C ASP A 469 -12.05 6.23 20.31
N GLY A 470 -11.71 5.43 19.28
CA GLY A 470 -12.74 4.83 18.40
C GLY A 470 -12.29 3.59 17.60
N LEU A 471 -13.22 2.72 17.18
CA LEU A 471 -12.97 1.51 16.39
C LEU A 471 -12.82 1.84 14.89
N GLY A 472 -11.60 1.73 14.36
CA GLY A 472 -11.29 1.85 12.92
C GLY A 472 -10.44 3.07 12.51
N GLN A 473 -9.78 2.95 11.36
CA GLN A 473 -9.07 4.03 10.65
C GLN A 473 -9.97 4.74 9.62
N PRO A 474 -9.60 5.94 9.14
CA PRO A 474 -10.35 6.62 8.09
C PRO A 474 -10.37 5.84 6.76
N HIS A 475 -9.38 4.98 6.56
CA HIS A 475 -9.26 4.06 5.45
C HIS A 475 -8.87 2.67 5.96
N VAL A 476 -9.50 1.63 5.40
CA VAL A 476 -9.19 0.22 5.64
C VAL A 476 -8.92 -0.43 4.29
N SER A 477 -7.81 -1.16 4.17
CA SER A 477 -7.48 -1.89 2.94
C SER A 477 -8.52 -2.98 2.66
N GLY A 478 -9.01 -3.06 1.42
CA GLY A 478 -10.09 -3.98 1.05
C GLY A 478 -9.85 -5.45 1.41
N HIS A 479 -8.61 -5.94 1.26
CA HIS A 479 -8.24 -7.33 1.58
C HIS A 479 -8.16 -7.61 3.10
N VAL A 480 -8.04 -6.57 3.92
CA VAL A 480 -8.05 -6.68 5.39
C VAL A 480 -9.46 -6.46 5.96
N ALA A 481 -10.34 -5.75 5.25
CA ALA A 481 -11.69 -5.45 5.71
C ALA A 481 -12.54 -6.70 6.01
N LYS A 482 -12.22 -7.83 5.36
CA LYS A 482 -12.89 -9.13 5.58
C LYS A 482 -12.33 -9.90 6.78
N ILE A 483 -11.19 -9.50 7.33
CA ILE A 483 -10.53 -10.18 8.45
C ILE A 483 -11.17 -9.71 9.76
N GLU A 484 -11.74 -10.66 10.51
CA GLU A 484 -12.26 -10.44 11.84
C GLU A 484 -11.10 -10.18 12.83
N GLN A 485 -11.20 -9.13 13.65
CA GLN A 485 -10.23 -8.89 14.72
C GLN A 485 -10.55 -9.79 15.88
N VAL A 486 -9.59 -10.65 16.23
CA VAL A 486 -9.74 -11.57 17.35
C VAL A 486 -8.92 -11.00 18.50
N PRO A 487 -9.55 -10.58 19.62
CA PRO A 487 -8.79 -10.14 20.79
C PRO A 487 -7.98 -11.30 21.37
N PHE A 488 -6.84 -10.99 21.97
CA PHE A 488 -5.99 -12.02 22.55
C PHE A 488 -6.64 -12.66 23.78
N ASP A 489 -6.75 -13.98 23.76
CA ASP A 489 -7.11 -14.80 24.91
C ASP A 489 -6.24 -16.06 24.96
N ALA A 490 -5.37 -16.14 25.96
CA ALA A 490 -4.46 -17.27 26.15
C ALA A 490 -5.20 -18.61 26.30
N ALA A 491 -6.42 -18.61 26.86
CA ALA A 491 -7.18 -19.83 27.09
C ALA A 491 -7.67 -20.49 25.80
N THR A 492 -7.94 -19.68 24.76
CA THR A 492 -8.47 -20.16 23.48
C THR A 492 -7.45 -20.09 22.33
N LEU A 493 -6.28 -19.49 22.58
CA LEU A 493 -5.18 -19.34 21.61
C LEU A 493 -4.85 -20.64 20.88
N HIS A 494 -4.73 -21.75 21.61
CA HIS A 494 -4.33 -23.05 21.06
C HIS A 494 -5.29 -23.63 20.00
N SER A 495 -6.46 -23.02 19.81
CA SER A 495 -7.49 -23.45 18.85
C SER A 495 -7.76 -22.43 17.74
N SER A 496 -7.07 -21.28 17.75
CA SER A 496 -7.30 -20.18 16.82
C SER A 496 -6.03 -19.75 16.11
N LYS A 497 -5.85 -20.22 14.87
CA LYS A 497 -4.77 -19.77 13.97
C LYS A 497 -4.86 -18.25 13.72
N ALA A 498 -6.08 -17.69 13.59
CA ALA A 498 -6.28 -16.26 13.39
C ALA A 498 -5.76 -15.42 14.58
N MET A 499 -6.03 -15.85 15.82
CA MET A 499 -5.51 -15.20 17.02
C MET A 499 -3.98 -15.28 17.08
N ALA A 500 -3.42 -16.45 16.76
CA ALA A 500 -1.97 -16.65 16.69
C ALA A 500 -1.31 -15.66 15.70
N ALA A 501 -1.86 -15.54 14.49
CA ALA A 501 -1.37 -14.63 13.45
C ALA A 501 -1.44 -13.15 13.84
N GLN A 502 -2.59 -12.68 14.33
CA GLN A 502 -2.80 -11.27 14.67
C GLN A 502 -1.95 -10.80 15.86
N HIS A 503 -1.60 -11.71 16.78
CA HIS A 503 -0.82 -11.39 17.96
C HIS A 503 0.65 -11.88 17.92
N GLY A 504 1.04 -12.62 16.88
CA GLY A 504 2.38 -13.18 16.75
C GLY A 504 2.75 -14.15 17.88
N MET A 505 1.82 -15.04 18.22
CA MET A 505 1.92 -16.02 19.31
C MET A 505 1.67 -17.43 18.78
N GLU A 506 2.71 -18.26 18.64
CA GLU A 506 2.51 -19.65 18.18
C GLU A 506 1.72 -20.49 19.19
N ASP A 507 2.09 -20.38 20.45
CA ASP A 507 1.37 -20.90 21.61
C ASP A 507 1.49 -19.93 22.80
N ASP A 508 1.21 -20.41 24.01
CA ASP A 508 1.25 -19.61 25.24
C ASP A 508 2.66 -19.37 25.82
N GLY A 509 3.71 -19.95 25.24
CA GLY A 509 5.09 -19.88 25.73
C GLY A 509 5.47 -20.92 26.79
N SER A 510 4.59 -21.86 27.12
CA SER A 510 4.83 -22.87 28.18
C SER A 510 5.64 -24.10 27.73
N GLY A 511 5.95 -24.20 26.44
CA GLY A 511 6.68 -25.29 25.81
C GLY A 511 8.09 -25.53 26.33
N LYS A 512 8.62 -26.70 25.98
CA LYS A 512 10.00 -27.10 26.33
C LYS A 512 10.98 -26.22 25.56
N LYS A 513 12.02 -25.77 26.25
CA LYS A 513 13.03 -24.88 25.67
C LYS A 513 14.44 -25.21 26.12
N GLN A 514 15.39 -24.98 25.23
CA GLN A 514 16.82 -25.08 25.47
C GLN A 514 17.47 -23.80 24.97
N ILE A 515 18.29 -23.16 25.81
CA ILE A 515 18.97 -21.91 25.48
C ILE A 515 20.47 -22.15 25.49
N TRP A 516 21.13 -21.78 24.39
CA TRP A 516 22.57 -21.75 24.27
C TRP A 516 23.04 -20.32 24.05
N ARG A 517 24.19 -19.99 24.64
CA ARG A 517 25.00 -18.83 24.31
C ARG A 517 26.07 -19.28 23.32
N ILE A 518 26.37 -18.44 22.34
CA ILE A 518 27.47 -18.68 21.41
C ILE A 518 28.76 -18.23 22.08
N GLU A 519 29.80 -19.05 22.04
CA GLU A 519 31.16 -18.71 22.49
C GLU A 519 32.16 -19.16 21.43
N GLY A 520 32.80 -18.21 20.75
CA GLY A 520 33.66 -18.51 19.59
C GLY A 520 32.87 -19.22 18.49
N SER A 521 33.10 -20.52 18.33
CA SER A 521 32.46 -21.38 17.32
C SER A 521 31.44 -22.39 17.88
N GLU A 522 31.16 -22.38 19.19
CA GLU A 522 30.37 -23.43 19.85
C GLU A 522 29.08 -22.93 20.51
N LYS A 523 28.12 -23.86 20.68
CA LYS A 523 26.87 -23.68 21.43
C LYS A 523 27.09 -24.09 22.90
N VAL A 524 27.21 -23.11 23.80
CA VAL A 524 27.38 -23.37 25.24
C VAL A 524 26.03 -23.26 25.96
N PRO A 525 25.55 -24.30 26.67
CA PRO A 525 24.28 -24.26 27.38
C PRO A 525 24.24 -23.14 28.42
N VAL A 526 23.15 -22.36 28.44
CA VAL A 526 22.90 -21.36 29.47
C VAL A 526 22.34 -22.04 30.72
N ASP A 527 22.71 -21.55 31.91
CA ASP A 527 22.15 -22.02 33.17
C ASP A 527 20.62 -21.79 33.20
N PRO A 528 19.79 -22.86 33.37
CA PRO A 528 18.34 -22.77 33.50
C PRO A 528 17.85 -21.75 34.54
N ALA A 529 18.60 -21.49 35.61
CA ALA A 529 18.26 -20.49 36.62
C ALA A 529 18.26 -19.05 36.06
N THR A 530 19.00 -18.82 34.98
CA THR A 530 19.14 -17.52 34.31
C THR A 530 18.29 -17.37 33.05
N TYR A 531 17.45 -18.36 32.73
CA TYR A 531 16.57 -18.28 31.57
C TYR A 531 15.68 -17.03 31.62
N GLY A 532 15.67 -16.29 30.52
CA GLY A 532 14.99 -15.00 30.41
C GLY A 532 15.90 -13.79 30.59
N GLN A 533 17.18 -13.98 30.90
CA GLN A 533 18.18 -12.91 30.98
C GLN A 533 19.15 -12.97 29.79
N PHE A 534 19.18 -11.91 28.98
CA PHE A 534 20.00 -11.81 27.78
C PHE A 534 20.95 -10.61 27.88
N TYR A 535 22.19 -10.80 27.46
CA TYR A 535 23.23 -9.77 27.50
C TYR A 535 23.54 -9.27 26.10
N GLY A 536 23.62 -7.95 25.92
CA GLY A 536 23.83 -7.33 24.62
C GLY A 536 25.18 -7.63 23.97
N GLY A 537 26.18 -8.09 24.74
CA GLY A 537 27.48 -8.52 24.20
C GLY A 537 27.52 -9.97 23.73
N ASP A 538 26.44 -10.74 23.90
CA ASP A 538 26.35 -12.14 23.52
C ASP A 538 25.36 -12.36 22.36
N SER A 539 25.50 -13.50 21.68
CA SER A 539 24.49 -14.05 20.78
C SER A 539 23.97 -15.38 21.32
N TYR A 540 22.69 -15.67 21.12
CA TYR A 540 22.01 -16.84 21.69
C TYR A 540 21.21 -17.61 20.64
N ILE A 541 21.12 -18.92 20.83
CA ILE A 541 20.21 -19.80 20.11
C ILE A 541 19.22 -20.39 21.11
N ILE A 542 17.92 -20.40 20.76
CA ILE A 542 16.86 -20.97 21.58
C ILE A 542 16.11 -21.99 20.72
N LEU A 543 16.10 -23.25 21.12
CA LEU A 543 15.21 -24.26 20.55
C LEU A 543 13.97 -24.35 21.43
N TYR A 544 12.79 -24.18 20.85
CA TYR A 544 11.50 -24.19 21.52
C TYR A 544 10.54 -25.16 20.84
N ASP A 545 9.89 -26.03 21.62
CA ASP A 545 8.86 -26.94 21.15
C ASP A 545 7.48 -26.31 21.40
N TYR A 546 6.74 -25.99 20.34
CA TYR A 546 5.40 -25.40 20.43
C TYR A 546 4.30 -26.41 20.16
N GLN A 547 3.12 -26.16 20.70
CA GLN A 547 1.93 -26.96 20.42
C GLN A 547 0.71 -26.06 20.13
N HIS A 548 0.06 -26.29 19.00
CA HIS A 548 -1.13 -25.56 18.58
C HIS A 548 -2.07 -26.51 17.82
N ASP A 549 -3.35 -26.52 18.19
CA ASP A 549 -4.39 -27.35 17.55
C ASP A 549 -4.01 -28.83 17.45
N GLY A 550 -3.43 -29.37 18.54
CA GLY A 550 -2.93 -30.75 18.60
C GLY A 550 -1.66 -31.03 17.77
N LYS A 551 -1.24 -30.11 16.91
CA LYS A 551 0.00 -30.20 16.12
C LYS A 551 1.18 -29.70 16.94
N ARG A 552 2.31 -30.37 16.76
CA ARG A 552 3.59 -29.99 17.38
C ARG A 552 4.52 -29.47 16.31
N GLY A 553 5.30 -28.47 16.67
CA GLY A 553 6.38 -27.97 15.83
C GLY A 553 7.52 -27.42 16.69
N GLN A 554 8.57 -26.96 16.02
CA GLN A 554 9.74 -26.41 16.68
C GLN A 554 10.09 -25.03 16.11
N ILE A 555 10.63 -24.16 16.96
CA ILE A 555 11.14 -22.85 16.59
C ILE A 555 12.58 -22.75 17.06
N ILE A 556 13.47 -22.29 16.18
CA ILE A 556 14.84 -21.91 16.52
C ILE A 556 14.90 -20.38 16.51
N TYR A 557 15.04 -19.74 17.66
CA TYR A 557 15.37 -18.31 17.72
C TYR A 557 16.87 -18.10 17.68
N THR A 558 17.31 -17.17 16.84
CA THR A 558 18.66 -16.61 16.86
C THR A 558 18.58 -15.19 17.37
N TRP A 559 18.91 -14.98 18.65
CA TRP A 559 18.91 -13.65 19.25
C TRP A 559 20.32 -13.06 19.17
N GLN A 560 20.44 -11.88 18.57
CA GLN A 560 21.72 -11.21 18.33
C GLN A 560 21.81 -9.91 19.15
N GLY A 561 22.76 -9.89 20.09
CA GLY A 561 23.05 -8.72 20.92
C GLY A 561 23.63 -7.56 20.10
N ALA A 562 23.34 -6.32 20.51
CA ALA A 562 23.78 -5.11 19.81
C ALA A 562 25.30 -4.88 19.92
N ASP A 563 25.92 -5.38 20.99
CA ASP A 563 27.35 -5.28 21.28
C ASP A 563 28.08 -6.63 21.06
N SER A 564 27.39 -7.65 20.54
CA SER A 564 28.00 -8.94 20.20
C SER A 564 28.97 -8.78 19.03
N THR A 565 30.07 -9.53 19.06
CA THR A 565 31.11 -9.41 18.04
C THR A 565 30.61 -9.94 16.69
N GLN A 566 31.14 -9.41 15.59
CA GLN A 566 30.66 -9.78 14.25
C GLN A 566 30.90 -11.26 13.92
N ASP A 567 31.99 -11.84 14.42
CA ASP A 567 32.28 -13.27 14.31
C ASP A 567 31.22 -14.10 15.03
N GLU A 568 30.83 -13.75 16.26
CA GLU A 568 29.80 -14.50 17.00
C GLU A 568 28.40 -14.32 16.43
N ILE A 569 28.09 -13.13 15.90
CA ILE A 569 26.86 -12.88 15.14
C ILE A 569 26.82 -13.78 13.91
N ALA A 570 27.93 -13.90 13.16
CA ALA A 570 28.02 -14.79 12.00
C ALA A 570 27.93 -16.27 12.40
N THR A 571 28.65 -16.68 13.44
CA THR A 571 28.62 -18.03 13.99
C THR A 571 27.20 -18.40 14.46
N SER A 572 26.49 -17.51 15.14
CA SER A 572 25.12 -17.75 15.60
C SER A 572 24.15 -18.05 14.44
N ALA A 573 24.31 -17.34 13.31
CA ALA A 573 23.52 -17.57 12.11
C ALA A 573 23.88 -18.92 11.46
N PHE A 574 25.17 -19.24 11.37
CA PHE A 574 25.64 -20.53 10.84
C PHE A 574 25.14 -21.72 11.68
N LEU A 575 25.33 -21.67 13.00
CA LEU A 575 24.90 -22.72 13.93
C LEU A 575 23.38 -22.89 13.99
N THR A 576 22.62 -21.83 13.67
CA THR A 576 21.16 -21.90 13.54
C THR A 576 20.76 -22.76 12.34
N VAL A 577 21.39 -22.51 11.18
CA VAL A 577 21.14 -23.31 9.97
C VAL A 577 21.59 -24.76 10.18
N GLN A 578 22.75 -24.97 10.80
CA GLN A 578 23.21 -26.32 11.14
C GLN A 578 22.23 -27.05 12.07
N LEU A 579 21.71 -26.40 13.12
CA LEU A 579 20.73 -27.00 14.03
C LEU A 579 19.41 -27.32 13.31
N ASP A 580 19.00 -26.48 12.38
CA ASP A 580 17.81 -26.71 11.55
C ASP A 580 17.98 -27.95 10.66
N GLU A 581 19.13 -28.10 10.00
CA GLU A 581 19.48 -29.26 9.19
C GLU A 581 19.56 -30.54 10.04
N GLU A 582 20.19 -30.48 11.22
CA GLU A 582 20.27 -31.58 12.20
C GLU A 582 18.87 -32.08 12.63
N LEU A 583 17.88 -31.18 12.66
CA LEU A 583 16.49 -31.47 13.00
C LEU A 583 15.62 -31.79 11.77
N GLY A 584 16.24 -32.01 10.60
CA GLY A 584 15.54 -32.41 9.38
C GLY A 584 14.95 -31.26 8.55
N GLY A 585 15.37 -30.02 8.81
CA GLY A 585 14.95 -28.82 8.06
C GLY A 585 13.51 -28.35 8.33
N THR A 586 12.84 -28.94 9.32
CA THR A 586 11.44 -28.64 9.68
C THR A 586 11.24 -27.45 10.63
N PRO A 587 12.17 -27.09 11.54
CA PRO A 587 11.94 -25.97 12.45
C PRO A 587 11.71 -24.62 11.76
N VAL A 588 10.92 -23.76 12.41
CA VAL A 588 10.80 -22.35 12.02
C VAL A 588 12.03 -21.60 12.53
N GLN A 589 12.74 -20.88 11.67
CA GLN A 589 13.91 -20.10 12.09
C GLN A 589 13.53 -18.64 12.30
N LYS A 590 13.81 -18.06 13.47
CA LYS A 590 13.48 -16.67 13.80
C LYS A 590 14.71 -15.88 14.18
N ARG A 591 15.16 -15.00 13.28
CA ARG A 591 16.25 -14.07 13.57
C ARG A 591 15.70 -12.83 14.28
N VAL A 592 16.18 -12.58 15.50
CA VAL A 592 15.77 -11.48 16.35
C VAL A 592 17.00 -10.66 16.74
N VAL A 593 16.90 -9.34 16.63
CA VAL A 593 17.95 -8.41 17.07
C VAL A 593 17.50 -7.72 18.35
N GLN A 594 18.45 -7.47 19.25
CA GLN A 594 18.23 -6.77 20.51
C GLN A 594 17.32 -5.53 20.37
N GLY A 595 16.27 -5.48 21.20
CA GLY A 595 15.26 -4.43 21.26
C GLY A 595 14.06 -4.64 20.34
N LYS A 596 14.05 -5.70 19.52
CA LYS A 596 12.96 -6.10 18.62
C LYS A 596 12.44 -7.50 18.90
N GLU A 597 12.49 -7.93 20.17
CA GLU A 597 11.98 -9.22 20.60
C GLU A 597 10.47 -9.35 20.30
N PRO A 598 10.03 -10.43 19.62
CA PRO A 598 8.62 -10.64 19.31
C PRO A 598 7.82 -11.10 20.54
N PRO A 599 6.48 -10.91 20.57
CA PRO A 599 5.62 -11.28 21.69
C PRO A 599 5.82 -12.71 22.19
N HIS A 600 5.87 -13.70 21.29
CA HIS A 600 6.07 -15.10 21.64
C HIS A 600 7.41 -15.38 22.36
N LEU A 601 8.49 -14.69 21.98
CA LEU A 601 9.76 -14.86 22.70
C LEU A 601 9.65 -14.33 24.13
N MET A 602 8.87 -13.28 24.34
CA MET A 602 8.67 -12.67 25.66
C MET A 602 7.82 -13.55 26.59
N SER A 603 6.93 -14.41 26.06
CA SER A 603 6.05 -15.26 26.86
C SER A 603 6.72 -16.52 27.41
N MET A 604 7.89 -16.88 26.92
CA MET A 604 8.57 -18.15 27.26
C MET A 604 8.97 -18.32 28.73
N PHE A 605 8.89 -17.27 29.55
CA PHE A 605 9.53 -17.23 30.89
C PHE A 605 8.55 -17.25 32.06
N GLY A 606 7.36 -17.85 31.88
CA GLY A 606 6.48 -18.23 32.99
C GLY A 606 6.00 -17.04 33.83
N GLY A 607 5.68 -15.92 33.17
CA GLY A 607 5.24 -14.68 33.81
C GLY A 607 6.37 -13.75 34.26
N LYS A 608 7.64 -14.20 34.24
CA LYS A 608 8.80 -13.32 34.43
C LYS A 608 9.03 -12.49 33.15
N PRO A 609 9.48 -11.24 33.27
CA PRO A 609 9.83 -10.45 32.09
C PRO A 609 11.08 -11.02 31.43
N LEU A 610 11.13 -10.96 30.10
CA LEU A 610 12.39 -11.12 29.36
C LEU A 610 13.27 -9.90 29.66
N VAL A 611 14.43 -10.10 30.28
CA VAL A 611 15.37 -9.04 30.63
C VAL A 611 16.49 -8.97 29.61
N VAL A 612 16.73 -7.78 29.06
CA VAL A 612 17.82 -7.50 28.14
C VAL A 612 18.74 -6.45 28.74
N TYR A 613 19.97 -6.86 29.05
CA TYR A 613 21.01 -5.98 29.54
C TYR A 613 21.75 -5.29 28.38
N LYS A 614 22.19 -4.05 28.60
CA LYS A 614 22.97 -3.29 27.63
C LYS A 614 24.43 -3.75 27.74
N GLY A 615 24.94 -4.38 26.68
CA GLY A 615 26.28 -4.96 26.65
C GLY A 615 26.50 -6.08 27.67
N GLY A 616 27.76 -6.25 28.09
CA GLY A 616 28.19 -7.30 29.00
C GLY A 616 28.08 -8.70 28.42
N THR A 617 28.45 -9.70 29.22
CA THR A 617 28.32 -11.11 28.85
C THR A 617 27.95 -11.93 30.07
N SER A 618 27.23 -13.02 29.84
CA SER A 618 26.93 -14.04 30.85
C SER A 618 28.01 -15.14 30.94
N ARG A 619 29.08 -15.03 30.16
CA ARG A 619 30.22 -15.96 30.16
C ARG A 619 30.95 -15.99 31.49
N GLU A 620 31.36 -17.17 31.89
CA GLU A 620 32.24 -17.35 33.05
C GLU A 620 33.57 -16.63 32.82
N GLY A 621 33.99 -15.79 33.77
CA GLY A 621 35.23 -15.02 33.69
C GLY A 621 35.17 -13.77 32.81
N GLY A 622 34.06 -13.54 32.09
CA GLY A 622 33.84 -12.36 31.24
C GLY A 622 32.95 -11.28 31.85
N GLN A 623 32.39 -11.51 33.04
CA GLN A 623 31.39 -10.60 33.62
C GLN A 623 32.00 -9.25 33.99
N THR A 624 31.34 -8.17 33.56
CA THR A 624 31.69 -6.80 33.95
C THR A 624 30.87 -6.32 35.14
N ALA A 625 31.44 -5.42 35.94
CA ALA A 625 30.70 -4.78 37.02
C ALA A 625 29.52 -3.97 36.45
N PRO A 626 28.29 -4.12 36.97
CA PRO A 626 27.15 -3.33 36.52
C PRO A 626 27.39 -1.84 36.70
N ALA A 627 26.88 -1.02 35.78
CA ALA A 627 26.93 0.43 35.92
C ALA A 627 26.24 0.87 37.23
N ALA A 628 26.77 1.93 37.84
CA ALA A 628 26.27 2.47 39.11
C ALA A 628 24.81 2.91 39.02
N THR A 629 24.42 3.52 37.89
CA THR A 629 23.05 3.92 37.58
C THR A 629 22.58 3.23 36.30
N ARG A 630 21.43 2.56 36.36
CA ARG A 630 20.86 1.78 35.25
C ARG A 630 19.37 2.09 35.10
N LEU A 631 18.93 2.31 33.88
CA LEU A 631 17.53 2.55 33.54
C LEU A 631 17.01 1.38 32.70
N PHE A 632 15.87 0.83 33.07
CA PHE A 632 15.19 -0.21 32.30
C PHE A 632 13.82 0.28 31.86
N GLN A 633 13.50 0.10 30.58
CA GLN A 633 12.16 0.27 30.05
C GLN A 633 11.43 -1.08 30.09
N VAL A 634 10.30 -1.13 30.77
CA VAL A 634 9.46 -2.31 30.88
C VAL A 634 8.22 -2.14 30.01
N ARG A 635 8.09 -3.00 29.00
CA ARG A 635 7.04 -2.94 27.99
C ARG A 635 6.25 -4.24 27.94
N SER A 636 4.94 -4.13 27.82
CA SER A 636 4.02 -5.24 27.56
C SER A 636 3.75 -5.43 26.06
N SER A 637 3.53 -6.69 25.68
CA SER A 637 2.93 -7.08 24.40
C SER A 637 1.41 -7.24 24.54
N THR A 638 0.71 -7.52 23.42
CA THR A 638 -0.73 -7.78 23.44
C THR A 638 -1.12 -9.03 24.22
N SER A 639 -0.20 -9.99 24.39
CA SER A 639 -0.42 -11.18 25.21
C SER A 639 -0.27 -10.93 26.71
N GLY A 640 0.12 -9.72 27.11
CA GLY A 640 0.45 -9.38 28.50
C GLY A 640 1.86 -9.79 28.92
N ALA A 641 2.60 -10.54 28.09
CA ALA A 641 4.01 -10.83 28.33
C ALA A 641 4.83 -9.54 28.33
N THR A 642 5.86 -9.47 29.18
CA THR A 642 6.65 -8.25 29.39
C THR A 642 8.12 -8.45 29.08
N ARG A 643 8.78 -7.37 28.67
CA ARG A 643 10.24 -7.32 28.51
C ARG A 643 10.79 -6.07 29.18
N ALA A 644 11.95 -6.21 29.80
CA ALA A 644 12.70 -5.13 30.43
C ALA A 644 14.01 -4.92 29.66
N VAL A 645 14.13 -3.79 28.95
CA VAL A 645 15.32 -3.46 28.15
C VAL A 645 16.10 -2.36 28.85
N GLU A 646 17.38 -2.59 29.09
CA GLU A 646 18.28 -1.59 29.64
C GLU A 646 18.59 -0.49 28.61
N LEU A 647 18.51 0.76 29.05
CA LEU A 647 18.72 1.97 28.27
C LEU A 647 19.76 2.86 28.95
N ASP A 648 20.23 3.86 28.21
CA ASP A 648 21.00 4.94 28.81
C ASP A 648 20.15 5.70 29.84
N PRO A 649 20.69 5.99 31.04
CA PRO A 649 19.94 6.62 32.12
C PRO A 649 19.77 8.13 31.88
N THR A 650 18.96 8.49 30.88
CA THR A 650 18.64 9.88 30.53
C THR A 650 17.13 10.12 30.49
N ALA A 651 16.70 11.34 30.83
CA ALA A 651 15.28 11.67 30.91
C ALA A 651 14.53 11.55 29.57
N SER A 652 15.21 11.79 28.45
CA SER A 652 14.61 11.72 27.10
C SER A 652 14.23 10.30 26.66
N GLN A 653 14.71 9.26 27.35
CA GLN A 653 14.37 7.86 27.10
C GLN A 653 13.02 7.44 27.70
N LEU A 654 12.45 8.26 28.60
CA LEU A 654 11.16 7.95 29.22
C LEU A 654 10.03 7.93 28.19
N ASN A 655 8.99 7.17 28.51
CA ASN A 655 7.81 7.03 27.68
C ASN A 655 6.57 6.81 28.53
N SER A 656 5.57 7.69 28.43
CA SER A 656 4.34 7.62 29.23
C SER A 656 3.53 6.34 29.03
N ASN A 657 3.77 5.57 27.97
CA ASN A 657 3.06 4.31 27.70
C ASN A 657 3.62 3.10 28.45
N ASP A 658 4.78 3.22 29.10
CA ASP A 658 5.52 2.10 29.65
C ASP A 658 5.84 2.34 31.14
N ALA A 659 6.19 1.27 31.85
CA ALA A 659 6.80 1.39 33.18
C ALA A 659 8.34 1.41 33.05
N PHE A 660 9.02 2.03 33.99
CA PHE A 660 10.48 2.11 34.02
C PHE A 660 11.03 1.75 35.39
N VAL A 661 12.20 1.12 35.41
CA VAL A 661 12.97 0.85 36.63
C VAL A 661 14.29 1.63 36.56
N LEU A 662 14.50 2.56 37.48
CA LEU A 662 15.76 3.30 37.62
C LEU A 662 16.48 2.82 38.88
N LYS A 663 17.57 2.08 38.72
CA LYS A 663 18.43 1.65 39.82
C LYS A 663 19.61 2.60 39.94
N THR A 664 19.77 3.25 41.07
CA THR A 664 20.94 4.06 41.44
C THR A 664 21.70 3.39 42.59
N PRO A 665 22.89 3.87 42.99
CA PRO A 665 23.56 3.36 44.19
C PRO A 665 22.76 3.60 45.47
N SER A 666 21.97 4.69 45.52
CA SER A 666 21.23 5.14 46.70
C SER A 666 19.80 4.61 46.79
N ALA A 667 19.15 4.32 45.67
CA ALA A 667 17.74 3.93 45.61
C ALA A 667 17.39 3.10 44.37
N ALA A 668 16.19 2.54 44.35
CA ALA A 668 15.59 1.96 43.15
C ALA A 668 14.19 2.55 42.97
N TYR A 669 13.92 3.14 41.82
CA TYR A 669 12.63 3.75 41.49
C TYR A 669 11.87 2.87 40.51
N LEU A 670 10.56 2.73 40.75
CA LEU A 670 9.61 2.20 39.78
C LEU A 670 8.77 3.36 39.29
N TRP A 671 9.09 3.91 38.12
CA TRP A 671 8.35 4.99 37.50
C TRP A 671 7.24 4.42 36.62
N VAL A 672 6.01 4.87 36.82
CA VAL A 672 4.82 4.39 36.10
C VAL A 672 4.28 5.53 35.25
N GLY A 673 4.42 5.39 33.93
CA GLY A 673 3.82 6.29 32.95
C GLY A 673 2.30 6.27 33.02
N GLN A 674 1.66 7.36 32.64
CA GLN A 674 0.21 7.53 32.69
C GLN A 674 -0.55 6.50 31.84
N GLY A 675 0.05 6.05 30.73
CA GLY A 675 -0.46 5.01 29.83
C GLY A 675 0.07 3.61 30.11
N ALA A 676 0.85 3.41 31.17
CA ALA A 676 1.39 2.10 31.53
C ALA A 676 0.29 1.17 32.07
N SER A 677 0.36 -0.09 31.67
CA SER A 677 -0.57 -1.15 32.06
C SER A 677 -0.18 -1.85 33.36
N ASN A 678 -1.13 -2.59 33.96
CA ASN A 678 -0.85 -3.44 35.12
C ASN A 678 0.18 -4.55 34.82
N ALA A 679 0.23 -5.04 33.57
CA ALA A 679 1.24 -5.99 33.13
C ALA A 679 2.65 -5.39 33.22
N GLU A 680 2.85 -4.18 32.70
CA GLU A 680 4.15 -3.47 32.76
C GLU A 680 4.57 -3.18 34.20
N LYS A 681 3.64 -2.79 35.06
CA LYS A 681 3.92 -2.60 36.49
C LYS A 681 4.37 -3.91 37.14
N SER A 682 3.68 -5.02 36.86
CA SER A 682 4.00 -6.33 37.41
C SER A 682 5.37 -6.83 36.93
N GLY A 683 5.66 -6.69 35.63
CA GLY A 683 6.97 -7.00 35.05
C GLY A 683 8.09 -6.16 35.66
N ALA A 684 7.86 -4.86 35.92
CA ALA A 684 8.82 -3.99 36.55
C ALA A 684 9.11 -4.38 38.00
N GLN A 685 8.09 -4.82 38.75
CA GLN A 685 8.26 -5.35 40.10
C GLN A 685 9.06 -6.67 40.10
N GLU A 686 8.80 -7.56 39.14
CA GLU A 686 9.56 -8.81 39.02
C GLU A 686 11.02 -8.54 38.65
N LEU A 687 11.30 -7.57 37.77
CA LEU A 687 12.66 -7.11 37.50
C LEU A 687 13.37 -6.62 38.75
N LEU A 688 12.70 -5.83 39.59
CA LEU A 688 13.28 -5.33 40.84
C LEU A 688 13.61 -6.45 41.82
N LYS A 689 12.79 -7.53 41.87
CA LYS A 689 13.11 -8.73 42.65
C LYS A 689 14.39 -9.39 42.14
N MET A 690 14.53 -9.54 40.82
CA MET A 690 15.74 -10.08 40.19
C MET A 690 16.97 -9.21 40.47
N LEU A 691 16.81 -7.89 40.50
CA LEU A 691 17.88 -6.94 40.87
C LEU A 691 18.14 -6.85 42.38
N GLY A 692 17.39 -7.58 43.22
CA GLY A 692 17.52 -7.54 44.68
C GLY A 692 17.20 -6.19 45.31
N ALA A 693 16.32 -5.39 44.69
CA ALA A 693 16.06 -4.01 45.10
C ALA A 693 14.60 -3.78 45.53
N ARG A 694 14.39 -2.94 46.54
CA ARG A 694 13.05 -2.50 46.97
C ARG A 694 12.68 -1.20 46.24
N PRO A 695 11.54 -1.14 45.52
CA PRO A 695 11.16 0.06 44.78
C PRO A 695 10.61 1.17 45.66
N VAL A 696 10.95 2.40 45.29
CA VAL A 696 10.15 3.60 45.53
C VAL A 696 9.26 3.79 44.29
N GLN A 697 7.95 3.57 44.44
CA GLN A 697 7.00 3.78 43.34
C GLN A 697 6.80 5.28 43.10
N VAL A 698 6.91 5.70 41.84
CA VAL A 698 6.77 7.08 41.39
C VAL A 698 5.78 7.10 40.23
N ALA A 699 4.77 7.97 40.30
CA ALA A 699 3.85 8.20 39.19
C ALA A 699 4.37 9.33 38.29
N GLU A 700 4.09 9.25 36.99
CA GLU A 700 4.36 10.34 36.05
C GLU A 700 3.79 11.68 36.56
N GLY A 701 4.62 12.73 36.51
CA GLY A 701 4.30 14.07 37.01
C GLY A 701 4.49 14.27 38.51
N LYS A 702 4.81 13.22 39.28
CA LYS A 702 5.10 13.27 40.73
C LYS A 702 6.52 12.82 41.05
N GLU A 703 7.45 13.02 40.13
CA GLU A 703 8.83 12.58 40.29
C GLU A 703 9.60 13.47 41.29
N PRO A 704 10.35 12.87 42.25
CA PRO A 704 11.19 13.64 43.16
C PRO A 704 12.43 14.21 42.45
N ASP A 705 13.01 15.29 42.96
CA ASP A 705 14.18 15.93 42.34
C ASP A 705 15.38 14.97 42.17
N ASN A 706 15.58 14.07 43.14
CA ASN A 706 16.64 13.06 43.10
C ASN A 706 16.48 12.08 41.92
N PHE A 707 15.24 11.83 41.47
CA PHE A 707 14.97 11.00 40.29
C PHE A 707 15.47 11.71 39.02
N TRP A 708 15.15 13.00 38.87
CA TRP A 708 15.62 13.79 37.72
C TRP A 708 17.14 14.00 37.75
N ALA A 709 17.72 14.24 38.92
CA ALA A 709 19.16 14.37 39.09
C ALA A 709 19.90 13.11 38.63
N ALA A 710 19.37 11.92 38.95
CA ALA A 710 19.94 10.64 38.52
C ALA A 710 19.86 10.39 37.00
N LEU A 711 18.99 11.12 36.28
CA LEU A 711 18.83 11.04 34.82
C LEU A 711 19.52 12.20 34.06
N GLY A 712 20.35 12.99 34.75
CA GLY A 712 21.03 14.14 34.16
C GLY A 712 20.14 15.38 33.99
N GLY A 713 19.05 15.48 34.76
CA GLY A 713 18.08 16.58 34.72
C GLY A 713 16.80 16.23 33.97
N LYS A 714 15.84 17.14 33.99
CA LYS A 714 14.55 16.98 33.29
C LYS A 714 14.69 17.37 31.81
N ALA A 715 14.19 16.52 30.93
CA ALA A 715 14.16 16.76 29.49
C ALA A 715 12.81 16.35 28.89
N PRO A 716 12.42 16.87 27.72
CA PRO A 716 11.25 16.38 26.99
C PRO A 716 11.40 14.89 26.64
N TYR A 717 10.31 14.15 26.79
CA TYR A 717 10.24 12.72 26.47
C TYR A 717 8.91 12.38 25.79
N ARG A 718 8.73 11.13 25.35
CA ARG A 718 7.59 10.74 24.52
C ARG A 718 6.35 10.46 25.37
N THR A 719 5.27 11.21 25.15
CA THR A 719 4.00 11.06 25.89
C THR A 719 2.83 10.54 25.06
N SER A 720 3.03 10.37 23.76
CA SER A 720 1.95 10.02 22.84
C SER A 720 1.45 8.59 22.98
N PRO A 721 0.12 8.34 22.97
CA PRO A 721 -0.45 7.01 23.13
C PRO A 721 -0.06 6.06 21.99
N ARG A 722 0.01 4.75 22.29
CA ARG A 722 0.22 3.69 21.29
C ARG A 722 -1.09 3.27 20.61
N LEU A 723 -0.99 2.98 19.32
CA LEU A 723 -2.03 2.29 18.55
C LEU A 723 -1.94 0.77 18.83
N LYS A 724 -2.44 0.30 19.99
CA LYS A 724 -2.37 -1.14 20.34
C LYS A 724 -3.29 -2.00 19.45
N ASP A 725 -4.52 -1.55 19.18
CA ASP A 725 -5.54 -2.36 18.46
C ASP A 725 -5.76 -1.96 17.00
N LYS A 726 -5.11 -0.89 16.53
CA LYS A 726 -5.30 -0.35 15.16
C LYS A 726 -4.17 -0.70 14.20
N LYS A 727 -3.21 -1.52 14.64
CA LYS A 727 -1.98 -1.78 13.91
C LYS A 727 -2.23 -2.42 12.55
N MET A 728 -3.06 -3.45 12.50
CA MET A 728 -3.41 -4.15 11.26
C MET A 728 -4.09 -3.22 10.26
N ASP A 729 -4.87 -2.24 10.74
CA ASP A 729 -5.52 -1.25 9.88
C ASP A 729 -4.49 -0.21 9.37
N THR A 730 -3.50 0.20 10.18
CA THR A 730 -2.42 1.11 9.76
C THR A 730 -1.43 0.47 8.80
N HIS A 731 -1.09 -0.78 9.06
CA HIS A 731 -0.04 -1.54 8.39
C HIS A 731 -0.59 -2.93 8.06
N PRO A 732 -1.41 -3.04 7.01
CA PRO A 732 -2.00 -4.30 6.59
C PRO A 732 -0.90 -5.30 6.19
N PRO A 733 -1.07 -6.61 6.46
CA PRO A 733 -0.15 -7.63 5.98
C PRO A 733 -0.10 -7.65 4.45
N ARG A 734 1.09 -7.77 3.88
CA ARG A 734 1.29 -7.79 2.41
C ARG A 734 2.13 -8.98 2.00
N LEU A 735 1.70 -9.67 0.96
CA LEU A 735 2.42 -10.81 0.38
C LEU A 735 3.15 -10.38 -0.88
N PHE A 736 4.39 -10.82 -1.00
CA PHE A 736 5.24 -10.57 -2.15
C PHE A 736 5.89 -11.88 -2.57
N ALA A 737 6.19 -12.04 -3.84
CA ALA A 737 7.12 -13.07 -4.30
C ALA A 737 8.48 -12.45 -4.63
N CYS A 738 9.52 -13.20 -4.35
CA CYS A 738 10.90 -12.84 -4.63
C CYS A 738 11.41 -13.67 -5.80
N SER A 739 12.12 -13.04 -6.74
CA SER A 739 12.82 -13.74 -7.82
C SER A 739 14.22 -13.18 -7.98
N ASN A 740 15.20 -14.05 -8.21
CA ASN A 740 16.55 -13.66 -8.62
C ASN A 740 16.95 -14.28 -9.97
N LYS A 741 15.99 -14.79 -10.75
CA LYS A 741 16.24 -15.54 -12.00
C LYS A 741 17.00 -14.73 -13.06
N SER A 742 16.86 -13.40 -13.12
CA SER A 742 17.63 -12.54 -14.03
C SER A 742 19.00 -12.08 -13.52
N GLY A 743 19.47 -12.64 -12.39
CA GLY A 743 20.68 -12.18 -11.70
C GLY A 743 20.48 -10.87 -10.94
N ARG A 744 19.25 -10.34 -10.91
CA ARG A 744 18.85 -9.18 -10.15
C ARG A 744 17.60 -9.49 -9.34
N PHE A 745 17.71 -9.25 -8.04
CA PHE A 745 16.61 -9.45 -7.10
C PHE A 745 15.41 -8.54 -7.40
N THR A 746 14.25 -9.14 -7.67
CA THR A 746 12.97 -8.47 -7.90
C THR A 746 11.94 -8.89 -6.86
N ILE A 747 11.07 -7.94 -6.50
CA ILE A 747 9.97 -8.15 -5.56
C ILE A 747 8.72 -7.57 -6.20
N GLU A 748 7.69 -8.38 -6.33
CA GLU A 748 6.39 -7.99 -6.85
C GLU A 748 5.31 -8.37 -5.82
N GLU A 749 4.31 -7.52 -5.68
CA GLU A 749 3.23 -7.73 -4.71
C GLU A 749 2.21 -8.72 -5.27
N VAL A 750 1.71 -9.62 -4.43
CA VAL A 750 0.57 -10.48 -4.77
C VAL A 750 -0.71 -9.77 -4.31
N PRO A 751 -1.59 -9.37 -5.22
CA PRO A 751 -2.75 -8.55 -4.87
C PRO A 751 -3.93 -9.35 -4.33
N GLY A 752 -4.82 -8.67 -3.61
CA GLY A 752 -6.09 -9.18 -3.11
C GLY A 752 -5.98 -9.95 -1.79
N ASP A 753 -7.00 -10.74 -1.47
CA ASP A 753 -7.05 -11.55 -0.24
C ASP A 753 -5.90 -12.57 -0.21
N LEU A 754 -5.31 -12.81 0.96
CA LEU A 754 -4.24 -13.79 1.11
C LEU A 754 -4.84 -15.21 1.07
N THR A 755 -4.49 -15.97 0.03
CA THR A 755 -4.95 -17.36 -0.16
C THR A 755 -3.78 -18.33 -0.28
N GLN A 756 -3.97 -19.58 0.12
CA GLN A 756 -2.91 -20.59 0.06
C GLN A 756 -2.48 -20.89 -1.39
N ASP A 757 -3.40 -20.72 -2.35
CA ASP A 757 -3.12 -20.82 -3.79
C ASP A 757 -2.06 -19.84 -4.30
N ASP A 758 -1.85 -18.73 -3.58
CA ASP A 758 -0.86 -17.71 -3.93
C ASP A 758 0.58 -18.13 -3.56
N LEU A 759 0.75 -19.18 -2.76
CA LEU A 759 2.06 -19.72 -2.34
C LEU A 759 2.59 -20.74 -3.37
N ALA A 760 3.31 -20.24 -4.36
CA ALA A 760 3.90 -21.07 -5.41
C ALA A 760 5.03 -21.96 -4.87
N THR A 761 4.93 -23.27 -5.06
CA THR A 761 5.90 -24.24 -4.48
C THR A 761 7.31 -24.09 -5.04
N ASP A 762 7.47 -23.41 -6.18
CA ASP A 762 8.72 -23.15 -6.87
C ASP A 762 9.28 -21.74 -6.64
N ASP A 763 8.76 -20.98 -5.67
CA ASP A 763 9.21 -19.62 -5.32
C ASP A 763 9.53 -19.44 -3.82
N VAL A 764 10.19 -18.33 -3.54
CA VAL A 764 10.32 -17.77 -2.18
C VAL A 764 9.36 -16.58 -2.04
N MET A 765 8.49 -16.63 -1.03
CA MET A 765 7.50 -15.60 -0.75
C MET A 765 7.88 -14.80 0.50
N LEU A 766 7.57 -13.50 0.52
CA LEU A 766 7.67 -12.63 1.69
C LEU A 766 6.27 -12.24 2.17
N LEU A 767 5.94 -12.54 3.42
CA LEU A 767 4.74 -12.01 4.06
C LEU A 767 5.18 -10.98 5.12
N ASP A 768 4.97 -9.70 4.81
CA ASP A 768 5.30 -8.58 5.70
C ASP A 768 4.08 -8.23 6.55
N THR A 769 4.22 -8.40 7.86
CA THR A 769 3.17 -8.13 8.86
C THR A 769 3.45 -6.87 9.68
N TRP A 770 4.35 -6.01 9.20
CA TRP A 770 4.93 -4.87 9.90
C TRP A 770 5.85 -5.20 11.08
N ASP A 771 5.41 -6.09 11.98
CA ASP A 771 6.19 -6.53 13.13
C ASP A 771 7.35 -7.44 12.78
N GLN A 772 7.15 -8.27 11.76
CA GLN A 772 8.12 -9.21 11.26
C GLN A 772 7.88 -9.45 9.79
N VAL A 773 8.92 -9.90 9.10
CA VAL A 773 8.85 -10.37 7.72
C VAL A 773 9.01 -11.88 7.73
N PHE A 774 7.97 -12.59 7.34
CA PHE A 774 8.06 -14.03 7.08
C PHE A 774 8.68 -14.26 5.70
N VAL A 775 9.53 -15.27 5.62
CA VAL A 775 10.16 -15.75 4.39
C VAL A 775 9.71 -17.19 4.21
N TRP A 776 8.70 -17.38 3.38
CA TRP A 776 8.18 -18.71 3.08
C TRP A 776 8.96 -19.29 1.91
N ILE A 777 9.51 -20.49 2.10
CA ILE A 777 10.34 -21.19 1.12
C ILE A 777 9.54 -22.36 0.55
N GLY A 778 9.23 -22.27 -0.75
CA GLY A 778 8.63 -23.36 -1.51
C GLY A 778 9.56 -24.56 -1.61
N LYS A 779 8.98 -25.76 -1.57
CA LYS A 779 9.71 -27.03 -1.63
C LYS A 779 10.54 -27.17 -2.91
N ASP A 780 9.98 -26.71 -4.02
CA ASP A 780 10.53 -26.80 -5.37
C ASP A 780 11.29 -25.52 -5.78
N ALA A 781 11.47 -24.56 -4.86
CA ALA A 781 12.22 -23.33 -5.14
C ALA A 781 13.69 -23.61 -5.47
N GLN A 782 14.32 -22.74 -6.24
CA GLN A 782 15.73 -22.91 -6.61
C GLN A 782 16.65 -22.79 -5.39
N GLU A 783 17.69 -23.62 -5.31
CA GLU A 783 18.60 -23.64 -4.15
C GLU A 783 19.31 -22.29 -3.94
N GLU A 784 19.62 -21.57 -5.01
CA GLU A 784 20.15 -20.20 -4.94
C GLU A 784 19.13 -19.24 -4.30
N GLU A 785 17.83 -19.39 -4.57
CA GLU A 785 16.79 -18.56 -3.97
C GLU A 785 16.56 -18.91 -2.50
N LYS A 786 16.63 -20.20 -2.15
CA LYS A 786 16.55 -20.67 -0.75
C LYS A 786 17.68 -20.12 0.10
N THR A 787 18.92 -20.18 -0.41
CA THR A 787 20.12 -19.70 0.30
C THR A 787 20.16 -18.17 0.42
N GLU A 788 19.67 -17.44 -0.57
CA GLU A 788 19.61 -15.98 -0.55
C GLU A 788 18.36 -15.42 0.16
N ALA A 789 17.40 -16.25 0.54
CA ALA A 789 16.10 -15.85 1.10
C ALA A 789 16.19 -14.86 2.29
N LEU A 790 17.15 -15.06 3.19
CA LEU A 790 17.41 -14.13 4.30
C LEU A 790 17.95 -12.77 3.85
N LYS A 791 18.82 -12.76 2.84
CA LYS A 791 19.37 -11.53 2.27
C LYS A 791 18.29 -10.77 1.52
N SER A 792 17.44 -11.49 0.79
CA SER A 792 16.25 -11.00 0.12
C SER A 792 15.31 -10.25 1.07
N ALA A 793 14.98 -10.86 2.22
CA ALA A 793 14.14 -10.23 3.24
C ALA A 793 14.80 -8.97 3.88
N LYS A 794 16.11 -9.02 4.16
CA LYS A 794 16.84 -7.84 4.65
C LYS A 794 16.85 -6.71 3.63
N ARG A 795 17.10 -7.03 2.36
CA ARG A 795 17.08 -6.06 1.26
C ARG A 795 15.71 -5.44 1.12
N TYR A 796 14.63 -6.24 1.18
CA TYR A 796 13.25 -5.75 1.22
C TYR A 796 13.07 -4.68 2.31
N ILE A 797 13.45 -4.98 3.56
CA ILE A 797 13.36 -4.04 4.70
C ILE A 797 14.21 -2.77 4.46
N ASP A 798 15.44 -2.92 3.96
CA ASP A 798 16.35 -1.80 3.70
C ASP A 798 15.86 -0.87 2.57
N THR A 799 15.11 -1.42 1.62
CA THR A 799 14.53 -0.68 0.48
C THR A 799 13.11 -0.16 0.73
N ASP A 800 12.50 -0.49 1.87
CA ASP A 800 11.14 -0.08 2.20
C ASP A 800 11.03 1.46 2.34
N PRO A 801 10.10 2.11 1.63
CA PRO A 801 9.95 3.58 1.61
C PRO A 801 9.58 4.17 2.97
N SER A 802 9.07 3.37 3.90
CA SER A 802 8.72 3.79 5.26
C SER A 802 9.90 3.93 6.20
N THR A 803 11.13 3.65 5.73
CA THR A 803 12.36 3.65 6.56
C THR A 803 12.21 2.73 7.78
N ARG A 804 11.83 1.49 7.51
CA ARG A 804 11.65 0.44 8.54
C ARG A 804 12.87 0.29 9.42
N ASP A 805 12.64 -0.14 10.66
CA ASP A 805 13.75 -0.48 11.55
C ASP A 805 14.51 -1.70 10.98
N LYS A 806 15.80 -1.54 10.71
CA LYS A 806 16.66 -2.60 10.16
C LYS A 806 16.77 -3.84 11.05
N ARG A 807 16.36 -3.70 12.32
CA ARG A 807 16.29 -4.76 13.33
C ARG A 807 14.97 -5.54 13.28
N THR A 808 14.07 -5.23 12.35
CA THR A 808 12.80 -5.96 12.17
C THR A 808 13.08 -7.46 12.08
N PRO A 809 12.45 -8.30 12.93
CA PRO A 809 12.63 -9.74 12.91
C PRO A 809 12.31 -10.36 11.55
N VAL A 810 13.10 -11.37 11.18
CA VAL A 810 12.89 -12.16 9.96
C VAL A 810 12.65 -13.60 10.36
N THR A 811 11.54 -14.17 9.90
CA THR A 811 11.09 -15.53 10.26
C THR A 811 11.07 -16.40 9.01
N ILE A 812 11.95 -17.40 8.92
CA ILE A 812 11.97 -18.36 7.82
C ILE A 812 10.99 -19.49 8.12
N VAL A 813 10.14 -19.78 7.14
CA VAL A 813 9.12 -20.82 7.15
C VAL A 813 9.31 -21.69 5.93
N LYS A 814 9.15 -23.01 6.07
CA LYS A 814 9.23 -23.96 4.95
C LYS A 814 7.84 -24.50 4.63
N GLN A 815 7.61 -24.78 3.35
CA GLN A 815 6.36 -25.39 2.88
C GLN A 815 6.00 -26.65 3.68
N GLY A 816 4.77 -26.73 4.17
CA GLY A 816 4.23 -27.85 4.95
C GLY A 816 4.58 -27.83 6.44
N PHE A 817 5.36 -26.84 6.89
CA PHE A 817 5.76 -26.66 8.29
C PHE A 817 5.46 -25.22 8.76
N GLU A 818 4.40 -24.63 8.22
CA GLU A 818 3.97 -23.27 8.55
C GLU A 818 3.50 -23.17 10.01
N PRO A 819 4.00 -22.19 10.80
CA PRO A 819 3.48 -21.96 12.13
C PRO A 819 2.07 -21.36 12.06
N PRO A 820 1.26 -21.49 13.13
CA PRO A 820 -0.08 -20.91 13.19
C PRO A 820 -0.07 -19.38 13.01
N THR A 821 1.03 -18.72 13.37
CA THR A 821 1.24 -17.27 13.19
C THR A 821 1.41 -16.84 11.72
N PHE A 822 1.72 -17.78 10.83
CA PHE A 822 1.77 -17.58 9.39
C PHE A 822 0.45 -18.01 8.75
N SER A 823 0.03 -19.26 8.96
CA SER A 823 -1.16 -19.84 8.31
C SER A 823 -2.45 -19.08 8.67
N GLY A 824 -2.52 -18.48 9.87
CA GLY A 824 -3.69 -17.72 10.30
C GLY A 824 -3.96 -16.42 9.52
N TRP A 825 -3.02 -15.96 8.69
CA TRP A 825 -3.25 -14.83 7.78
C TRP A 825 -3.99 -15.22 6.50
N PHE A 826 -4.06 -16.51 6.20
CA PHE A 826 -4.68 -17.05 5.00
C PHE A 826 -6.06 -17.61 5.36
N LEU A 827 -7.10 -17.02 4.79
CA LEU A 827 -8.47 -17.50 5.02
C LEU A 827 -8.68 -18.83 4.30
N GLY A 828 -9.23 -19.83 5.01
CA GLY A 828 -9.51 -21.15 4.44
C GLY A 828 -8.28 -22.04 4.24
N TRP A 829 -7.22 -21.84 5.04
CA TRP A 829 -6.02 -22.68 5.01
C TRP A 829 -6.35 -24.17 5.20
N ASP A 830 -5.88 -25.00 4.26
CA ASP A 830 -6.00 -26.45 4.28
C ASP A 830 -4.61 -27.07 4.47
N ASP A 831 -4.43 -27.81 5.57
CA ASP A 831 -3.15 -28.43 5.90
C ASP A 831 -2.80 -29.60 4.95
N ASP A 832 -3.80 -30.17 4.27
CA ASP A 832 -3.63 -31.23 3.28
C ASP A 832 -3.62 -30.70 1.83
N TYR A 833 -3.54 -29.36 1.66
CA TYR A 833 -3.57 -28.72 0.34
C TYR A 833 -2.47 -29.22 -0.61
N TRP A 834 -1.27 -29.52 -0.10
CA TRP A 834 -0.18 -30.06 -0.91
C TRP A 834 -0.07 -31.59 -0.86
N ALA A 835 -0.99 -32.30 -0.20
CA ALA A 835 -1.02 -33.77 -0.21
C ALA A 835 -1.33 -34.33 -1.60
N VAL A 836 -2.18 -33.60 -2.35
CA VAL A 836 -2.42 -33.81 -3.79
C VAL A 836 -1.98 -32.56 -4.52
N ASP A 837 -1.23 -32.74 -5.60
CA ASP A 837 -0.76 -31.65 -6.47
C ASP A 837 -1.93 -30.73 -6.88
N PRO A 838 -1.87 -29.42 -6.59
CA PRO A 838 -2.95 -28.48 -6.93
C PRO A 838 -3.33 -28.44 -8.41
N LEU A 839 -2.37 -28.62 -9.32
CA LEU A 839 -2.65 -28.66 -10.75
C LEU A 839 -3.41 -29.95 -11.10
N GLN A 840 -2.99 -31.10 -10.56
CA GLN A 840 -3.70 -32.37 -10.78
C GLN A 840 -5.12 -32.32 -10.21
N ARG A 841 -5.29 -31.74 -9.02
CA ARG A 841 -6.61 -31.51 -8.41
C ARG A 841 -7.49 -30.63 -9.30
N ALA A 842 -6.94 -29.52 -9.79
CA ALA A 842 -7.67 -28.62 -10.67
C ALA A 842 -8.05 -29.27 -12.01
N MET A 843 -7.19 -30.12 -12.57
CA MET A 843 -7.44 -30.86 -13.81
C MET A 843 -8.48 -31.97 -13.63
N ALA A 844 -8.49 -32.69 -12.50
CA ALA A 844 -9.46 -33.75 -12.22
C ALA A 844 -10.91 -33.23 -12.23
N ASP A 845 -11.12 -31.99 -11.78
CA ASP A 845 -12.43 -31.31 -11.83
C ASP A 845 -12.87 -30.87 -13.23
N VAL A 846 -11.97 -30.92 -14.23
CA VAL A 846 -12.25 -30.53 -15.62
C VAL A 846 -12.61 -31.74 -16.48
N ASP A 847 -12.06 -32.91 -16.15
CA ASP A 847 -12.28 -34.17 -16.87
C ASP A 847 -13.66 -34.82 -16.56
N VAL A 848 -14.52 -34.15 -15.79
CA VAL A 848 -15.92 -34.52 -15.49
C VAL A 848 -16.87 -33.69 -16.35
#